data_AF-A0A139Y7K5-F1
#
_entry.id   AF-A0A139Y7K5-F1
#
_cell.length_a   1.000
_cell.length_b   1.000
_cell.length_c   1.000
_cell.angle_alpha   90.00
_cell.angle_beta   90.00
_cell.angle_gamma   90.00
#
_symmetry.space_group_name_H-M   'P 1'
#
loop_
_entity.id
_entity.type
_entity.pdbx_description
1 polymer ?
#
loop_
_entity_poly.entity_id
_entity_poly.type
_entity_poly.pdbx_seq_one_letter_code
_entity_poly.pdbx_strand_id
1 'polypeptide(L)'
;VDMYGTQQPLALLKFVMERMSMYERGGDLEEIVLKDISFLAATNPPGAGANRVDPRVISRFSCFYITFPSRASVHRIYSSIVAHKFSDFPETVQKVAEALPAASLRVYEGVVSHFPRTPTKFHYIFNLRDLSRVYQGLWQAKPEAVGDGKSLVRLWRHECLRVFQDRLLEAEERTIVDEELVGRILRDCFPDEAENAARNPIFWGDFRTAVDTRHLSGDNSATEERTYEDLSDVAALRKTLEELVESYNEENSCRLQNVMFEDAISHIVRIHRVLRMGRGHALLIGTGGSGKRSLTQLATHIAGYRLFRLSSARNYAEAELREDLRSLICGAAVTPHTFLFADSDVVDEGFLESVNNLLTIGTVPALFAEEDKETLTGKLRQKAAEKGIREDGLWTYAMSQVRANLHVVLAMSPAGDALRTRCRSFSGFTACTTIDYFMAWPREALKEVARSLLRDETLPEHSREDIEDFMVDAHLSVATCYAPEFERRAGRKIFVTPQNYIDFIRVYAGNLAAKRRDLDTLADRLEGGLSKMASATEAVKVMNQELAEKKVIVDERRRSVENLINDIEEKSSKASKRQEEATAAAKQISEDQVVIAREKQSADEALAAAIPALEAAARALETLDKKDITEIKAFATPPKPVMYVCMCVVVLRPLGKESETEGWNGAKAMLNDVNFLKSLIDYPKDTITDKQVKKIAEYFNKEPESFTSEKMAKISKAGNGLLTWVKAMVEYHHVAKSVEPKRKSVEELSVRKAQAERDLARTHLELGQLNEQIAALQRDQKDQEAHLLEIQTEAALMEKRLTAACQLIEGLESERQRWTVDLQTCGKKREDLIGNCLVGGAFLAYAGPFTFEFRQQMVYEQWTRDVETRHIPCTGNFKLEALLTSDAEVAQWNGEGLPGDEMSIQNGILTSRSARWPLCIDPQMQAVNWIKRHEEANGLVIKSFSDDYLKFLELAIQYGKPFLFENVEHDLDPLIDPLLEKAWTKGNSQETLLLGKTGTVVNNGQCQRTRVASQSAPYRVLEAETETSTDRRHSCTTLHCAT
;
A
#
# COMPACT_ATOMS: atom_id res chain seq x y z
N VAL A 1 33.79 -48.65 -32.76
CA VAL A 1 34.96 -49.21 -33.47
C VAL A 1 36.17 -48.63 -32.77
N ASP A 2 37.15 -49.44 -32.41
CA ASP A 2 38.37 -48.91 -31.78
C ASP A 2 39.24 -48.15 -32.80
N MET A 3 40.33 -47.54 -32.31
CA MET A 3 41.30 -46.82 -33.14
C MET A 3 41.97 -47.70 -34.22
N TYR A 4 41.91 -49.03 -34.06
CA TYR A 4 42.50 -50.01 -34.96
C TYR A 4 41.49 -50.58 -35.97
N GLY A 5 40.26 -50.06 -35.99
CA GLY A 5 39.22 -50.52 -36.92
C GLY A 5 38.55 -51.84 -36.49
N THR A 6 38.78 -52.32 -35.27
CA THR A 6 38.20 -53.55 -34.75
C THR A 6 36.92 -53.30 -33.94
N GLN A 7 36.06 -54.31 -33.92
CA GLN A 7 34.81 -54.34 -33.16
C GLN A 7 34.84 -55.57 -32.26
N GLN A 8 35.11 -55.36 -30.97
CA GLN A 8 35.30 -56.45 -30.00
C GLN A 8 34.12 -57.45 -29.96
N PRO A 9 32.84 -57.04 -30.01
CA PRO A 9 31.72 -58.00 -30.06
C PRO A 9 31.73 -58.89 -31.30
N LEU A 10 32.13 -58.35 -32.46
CA LEU A 10 32.27 -59.15 -33.69
C LEU A 10 33.46 -60.11 -33.62
N ALA A 11 34.56 -59.70 -32.99
CA ALA A 11 35.71 -60.57 -32.77
C ALA A 11 35.36 -61.75 -31.83
N LEU A 12 34.58 -61.48 -30.78
CA LEU A 12 34.05 -62.52 -29.89
C LEU A 12 33.09 -63.45 -30.64
N LEU A 13 32.14 -62.91 -31.40
CA LEU A 13 31.22 -63.70 -32.22
C LEU A 13 31.99 -64.62 -33.17
N LYS A 14 33.04 -64.10 -33.83
CA LYS A 14 33.92 -64.91 -34.68
C LYS A 14 34.51 -66.08 -33.91
N PHE A 15 35.10 -65.81 -32.75
CA PHE A 15 35.75 -66.81 -31.91
C PHE A 15 34.77 -67.92 -31.50
N VAL A 16 33.57 -67.51 -31.06
CA VAL A 16 32.51 -68.42 -30.66
C VAL A 16 32.03 -69.27 -31.84
N MET A 17 31.84 -68.69 -33.02
CA MET A 17 31.45 -69.44 -34.23
C MET A 17 32.54 -70.40 -34.71
N GLU A 18 33.82 -70.08 -34.50
CA GLU A 18 34.94 -70.90 -34.93
C GLU A 18 35.21 -72.08 -34.01
N ARG A 19 35.07 -71.89 -32.70
CA ARG A 19 35.41 -72.90 -31.69
C ARG A 19 34.21 -73.60 -31.08
N MET A 20 33.01 -73.01 -31.19
CA MET A 20 31.82 -73.43 -30.44
C MET A 20 32.10 -73.58 -28.93
N SER A 21 33.07 -72.82 -28.43
CA SER A 21 33.42 -72.72 -27.02
C SER A 21 33.88 -71.31 -26.68
N MET A 22 33.75 -70.93 -25.42
CA MET A 22 34.24 -69.67 -24.88
C MET A 22 34.80 -69.87 -23.47
N TYR A 23 35.72 -69.03 -23.05
CA TYR A 23 36.24 -69.06 -21.69
C TYR A 23 35.52 -68.02 -20.85
N GLU A 24 35.19 -68.40 -19.61
CA GLU A 24 34.65 -67.45 -18.64
C GLU A 24 35.67 -66.32 -18.38
N ARG A 25 35.22 -65.07 -18.48
CA ARG A 25 36.06 -63.90 -18.23
C ARG A 25 35.80 -63.38 -16.82
N GLY A 26 36.82 -63.41 -15.97
CA GLY A 26 36.75 -62.91 -14.57
C GLY A 26 36.56 -63.99 -13.50
N GLY A 27 36.40 -65.25 -13.90
CA GLY A 27 36.42 -66.44 -13.02
C GLY A 27 37.67 -67.31 -13.25
N ASP A 28 37.53 -68.63 -13.11
CA ASP A 28 38.63 -69.61 -13.18
C ASP A 28 39.06 -69.99 -14.62
N LEU A 29 38.62 -69.20 -15.63
CA LEU A 29 38.85 -69.46 -17.07
C LEU A 29 38.32 -70.84 -17.51
N GLU A 30 37.18 -71.27 -16.96
CA GLU A 30 36.55 -72.51 -17.36
C GLU A 30 36.08 -72.45 -18.83
N GLU A 31 36.23 -73.57 -19.55
CA GLU A 31 35.77 -73.68 -20.93
C GLU A 31 34.27 -74.00 -20.97
N ILE A 32 33.50 -73.05 -21.50
CA ILE A 32 32.08 -73.18 -21.75
C ILE A 32 31.90 -73.69 -23.18
N VAL A 33 31.52 -74.96 -23.33
CA VAL A 33 31.23 -75.58 -24.63
C VAL A 33 29.77 -75.36 -25.01
N LEU A 34 29.55 -74.72 -26.16
CA LEU A 34 28.22 -74.43 -26.70
C LEU A 34 27.77 -75.56 -27.62
N LYS A 35 26.61 -76.16 -27.33
CA LYS A 35 26.02 -77.25 -28.12
C LYS A 35 24.72 -76.79 -28.77
N ASP A 36 24.48 -77.26 -29.99
CA ASP A 36 23.23 -77.10 -30.74
C ASP A 36 22.75 -75.64 -30.95
N ILE A 37 23.70 -74.71 -31.20
CA ILE A 37 23.39 -73.30 -31.49
C ILE A 37 23.44 -73.02 -32.99
N SER A 38 22.46 -72.26 -33.48
CA SER A 38 22.46 -71.67 -34.83
C SER A 38 22.48 -70.15 -34.76
N PHE A 39 23.21 -69.50 -35.67
CA PHE A 39 23.37 -68.05 -35.70
C PHE A 39 22.59 -67.44 -36.86
N LEU A 40 21.81 -66.41 -36.57
CA LEU A 40 21.14 -65.56 -37.57
C LEU A 40 21.47 -64.10 -37.25
N ALA A 41 21.88 -63.34 -38.27
CA ALA A 41 22.23 -61.93 -38.11
C ALA A 41 21.69 -61.09 -39.28
N ALA A 42 21.40 -59.83 -39.01
CA ALA A 42 21.04 -58.82 -40.00
C ALA A 42 21.87 -57.56 -39.76
N THR A 43 22.28 -56.89 -40.84
CA THR A 43 23.05 -55.64 -40.77
C THR A 43 22.62 -54.69 -41.88
N ASN A 44 22.83 -53.39 -41.66
CA ASN A 44 22.58 -52.37 -42.68
C ASN A 44 23.62 -52.46 -43.81
N PRO A 45 23.28 -52.06 -45.04
CA PRO A 45 24.22 -52.02 -46.15
C PRO A 45 25.44 -51.13 -45.84
N PRO A 46 26.66 -51.52 -46.27
CA PRO A 46 27.85 -50.70 -46.10
C PRO A 46 27.74 -49.40 -46.92
N GLY A 47 28.06 -48.24 -46.31
CA GLY A 47 28.14 -46.94 -47.00
C GLY A 47 27.16 -45.86 -46.52
N ALA A 48 26.05 -46.21 -45.86
CA ALA A 48 25.04 -45.25 -45.38
C ALA A 48 25.36 -44.61 -44.00
N GLY A 49 26.65 -44.50 -43.66
CA GLY A 49 27.12 -44.12 -42.32
C GLY A 49 27.16 -45.27 -41.30
N ALA A 50 26.86 -46.50 -41.73
CA ALA A 50 27.00 -47.71 -40.92
C ALA A 50 28.47 -48.21 -40.92
N ASN A 51 28.92 -48.73 -39.78
CA ASN A 51 30.25 -49.29 -39.64
C ASN A 51 30.41 -50.54 -40.52
N ARG A 52 31.57 -50.68 -41.17
CA ARG A 52 31.89 -51.89 -41.92
C ARG A 52 32.05 -53.07 -40.95
N VAL A 53 31.46 -54.21 -41.31
CA VAL A 53 31.61 -55.47 -40.59
C VAL A 53 32.91 -56.13 -41.06
N ASP A 54 33.64 -56.77 -40.14
CA ASP A 54 34.88 -57.49 -40.48
C ASP A 54 34.59 -58.60 -41.53
N PRO A 55 35.26 -58.60 -42.70
CA PRO A 55 35.11 -59.63 -43.72
C PRO A 55 35.28 -61.06 -43.20
N ARG A 56 36.11 -61.25 -42.16
CA ARG A 56 36.38 -62.57 -41.54
C ARG A 56 35.17 -63.13 -40.81
N VAL A 57 34.28 -62.26 -40.32
CA VAL A 57 33.00 -62.66 -39.72
C VAL A 57 32.00 -62.96 -40.83
N ILE A 58 31.94 -62.09 -41.84
CA ILE A 58 31.05 -62.26 -42.99
C ILE A 58 31.28 -63.60 -43.68
N SER A 59 32.53 -64.05 -43.83
CA SER A 59 32.84 -65.35 -44.46
C SER A 59 32.27 -66.57 -43.72
N ARG A 60 31.81 -66.41 -42.48
CA ARG A 60 31.17 -67.48 -41.69
C ARG A 60 29.65 -67.52 -41.90
N PHE A 61 29.06 -66.52 -42.55
CA PHE A 61 27.64 -66.45 -42.82
C PHE A 61 27.34 -66.63 -44.32
N SER A 62 26.16 -67.16 -44.63
CA SER A 62 25.57 -67.00 -45.96
C SER A 62 24.86 -65.64 -46.01
N CYS A 63 25.38 -64.72 -46.82
CA CYS A 63 24.83 -63.37 -46.91
C CYS A 63 23.74 -63.28 -47.97
N PHE A 64 22.56 -62.82 -47.56
CA PHE A 64 21.46 -62.49 -48.46
C PHE A 64 21.23 -60.98 -48.43
N TYR A 65 21.14 -60.38 -49.62
CA TYR A 65 20.81 -58.96 -49.74
C TYR A 65 19.29 -58.82 -49.89
N ILE A 66 18.64 -58.22 -48.90
CA ILE A 66 17.20 -57.96 -48.92
C ILE A 66 16.96 -56.63 -49.62
N THR A 67 16.43 -56.68 -50.84
CA THR A 67 16.01 -55.50 -51.60
C THR A 67 14.67 -54.97 -51.11
N PHE A 68 14.36 -53.72 -51.47
CA PHE A 68 13.05 -53.15 -51.22
C PHE A 68 11.96 -53.97 -51.95
N PRO A 69 10.82 -54.29 -51.30
CA PRO A 69 9.75 -55.06 -51.93
C PRO A 69 9.21 -54.39 -53.20
N SER A 70 8.77 -55.20 -54.16
CA SER A 70 8.20 -54.66 -55.41
C SER A 70 6.94 -53.82 -55.13
N ARG A 71 6.67 -52.83 -55.99
CA ARG A 71 5.47 -51.98 -55.92
C ARG A 71 4.17 -52.81 -55.80
N ALA A 72 4.08 -53.90 -56.55
CA ALA A 72 2.93 -54.82 -56.51
C ALA A 72 2.78 -55.54 -55.16
N SER A 73 3.90 -55.95 -54.56
CA SER A 73 3.92 -56.58 -53.23
C SER A 73 3.46 -55.59 -52.15
N VAL A 74 3.99 -54.37 -52.18
CA VAL A 74 3.60 -53.30 -51.23
C VAL A 74 2.11 -52.98 -51.36
N HIS A 75 1.63 -52.78 -52.59
CA HIS A 75 0.21 -52.54 -52.87
C HIS A 75 -0.67 -53.67 -52.33
N ARG A 76 -0.31 -54.94 -52.57
CA ARG A 76 -1.07 -56.11 -52.10
C ARG A 76 -1.15 -56.18 -50.57
N ILE A 77 -0.04 -55.91 -49.88
CA ILE A 77 0.02 -55.94 -48.42
C ILE A 77 -0.96 -54.91 -47.85
N TYR A 78 -0.86 -53.66 -48.26
CA TYR A 78 -1.69 -52.60 -47.69
C TYR A 78 -3.15 -52.67 -48.17
N SER A 79 -3.41 -53.12 -49.40
CA SER A 79 -4.79 -53.37 -49.85
C SER A 79 -5.50 -54.42 -48.99
N SER A 80 -4.79 -55.49 -48.60
CA SER A 80 -5.36 -56.51 -47.72
C SER A 80 -5.67 -55.97 -46.31
N ILE A 81 -4.82 -55.09 -45.79
CA ILE A 81 -5.01 -54.46 -44.46
C ILE A 81 -6.21 -53.51 -44.50
N VAL A 82 -6.29 -52.66 -45.52
CA VAL A 82 -7.35 -51.68 -45.69
C VAL A 82 -8.70 -52.37 -45.93
N ALA A 83 -8.76 -53.37 -46.81
CA ALA A 83 -9.98 -54.11 -47.09
C ALA A 83 -10.55 -54.79 -45.82
N HIS A 84 -9.67 -55.32 -44.96
CA HIS A 84 -10.10 -55.91 -43.69
C HIS A 84 -10.57 -54.86 -42.68
N LYS A 85 -9.89 -53.71 -42.58
CA LYS A 85 -10.28 -52.64 -41.64
C LYS A 85 -11.64 -52.03 -41.96
N PHE A 86 -11.90 -51.80 -43.24
CA PHE A 86 -13.09 -51.06 -43.69
C PHE A 86 -14.27 -51.96 -44.06
N SER A 87 -14.20 -53.27 -43.81
CA SER A 87 -15.31 -54.21 -44.10
C SER A 87 -16.60 -53.84 -43.38
N ASP A 88 -16.49 -53.24 -42.19
CA ASP A 88 -17.62 -52.92 -41.32
C ASP A 88 -18.15 -51.48 -41.55
N PHE A 89 -17.58 -50.76 -42.53
CA PHE A 89 -17.95 -49.38 -42.87
C PHE A 89 -18.96 -49.35 -44.03
N PRO A 90 -19.67 -48.22 -44.25
CA PRO A 90 -20.58 -48.07 -45.38
C PRO A 90 -19.91 -48.30 -46.74
N GLU A 91 -20.66 -48.79 -47.74
CA GLU A 91 -20.13 -49.08 -49.09
C GLU A 91 -19.46 -47.86 -49.76
N THR A 92 -19.93 -46.65 -49.45
CA THR A 92 -19.32 -45.39 -49.92
C THR A 92 -17.87 -45.25 -49.44
N VAL A 93 -17.61 -45.62 -48.19
CA VAL A 93 -16.29 -45.59 -47.55
C VAL A 93 -15.42 -46.72 -48.11
N GLN A 94 -15.98 -47.92 -48.29
CA GLN A 94 -15.26 -49.08 -48.83
C GLN A 94 -14.69 -48.82 -50.22
N LYS A 95 -15.49 -48.25 -51.14
CA LYS A 95 -15.06 -47.91 -52.50
C LYS A 95 -13.87 -46.94 -52.52
N VAL A 96 -13.91 -45.93 -51.66
CA VAL A 96 -12.82 -44.96 -51.52
C VAL A 96 -11.59 -45.62 -50.90
N ALA A 97 -11.78 -46.50 -49.91
CA ALA A 97 -10.70 -47.21 -49.23
C ALA A 97 -9.85 -48.06 -50.19
N GLU A 98 -10.45 -48.67 -51.21
CA GLU A 98 -9.75 -49.49 -52.22
C GLU A 98 -8.67 -48.71 -52.99
N ALA A 99 -8.84 -47.39 -53.17
CA ALA A 99 -7.88 -46.54 -53.88
C ALA A 99 -6.75 -45.99 -52.98
N LEU A 100 -6.90 -46.03 -51.65
CA LEU A 100 -5.91 -45.50 -50.70
C LEU A 100 -4.52 -46.14 -50.82
N PRO A 101 -4.36 -47.46 -51.04
CA PRO A 101 -3.06 -48.09 -51.21
C PRO A 101 -2.26 -47.55 -52.39
N ALA A 102 -2.92 -47.36 -53.53
CA ALA A 102 -2.29 -46.81 -54.72
C ALA A 102 -1.91 -45.33 -54.51
N ALA A 103 -2.78 -44.54 -53.88
CA ALA A 103 -2.55 -43.14 -53.56
C ALA A 103 -1.38 -42.95 -52.58
N SER A 104 -1.37 -43.69 -51.47
CA SER A 104 -0.32 -43.62 -50.43
C SER A 104 1.06 -44.00 -50.98
N LEU A 105 1.10 -44.97 -51.90
CA LEU A 105 2.35 -45.40 -52.54
C LEU A 105 2.91 -44.31 -53.48
N ARG A 106 2.04 -43.61 -54.23
CA ARG A 106 2.44 -42.44 -55.04
C ARG A 106 3.00 -41.32 -54.16
N VAL A 107 2.38 -41.04 -53.00
CA VAL A 107 2.88 -40.05 -52.03
C VAL A 107 4.28 -40.46 -51.55
N TYR A 108 4.45 -41.71 -51.12
CA TYR A 108 5.74 -42.22 -50.64
C TYR A 108 6.84 -42.12 -51.69
N GLU A 109 6.59 -42.56 -52.92
CA GLU A 109 7.55 -42.46 -54.04
C GLU A 109 7.89 -40.99 -54.37
N GLY A 110 6.90 -40.10 -54.30
CA GLY A 110 7.09 -38.65 -54.47
C GLY A 110 7.99 -38.05 -53.39
N VAL A 111 7.71 -38.33 -52.12
CA VAL A 111 8.50 -37.82 -50.99
C VAL A 111 9.94 -38.34 -51.02
N VAL A 112 10.14 -39.63 -51.29
CA VAL A 112 11.48 -40.24 -51.37
C VAL A 112 12.32 -39.64 -52.50
N SER A 113 11.70 -39.27 -53.62
CA SER A 113 12.41 -38.66 -54.76
C SER A 113 12.75 -37.18 -54.55
N HIS A 114 11.89 -36.42 -53.89
CA HIS A 114 12.09 -34.97 -53.69
C HIS A 114 13.02 -34.64 -52.51
N PHE A 115 13.06 -35.49 -51.47
CA PHE A 115 13.73 -35.17 -50.21
C PHE A 115 14.85 -36.17 -49.86
N PRO A 116 16.00 -36.11 -50.56
CA PRO A 116 17.15 -36.95 -50.23
C PRO A 116 17.84 -36.49 -48.93
N ARG A 117 18.48 -37.45 -48.25
CA ARG A 117 19.24 -37.20 -47.02
C ARG A 117 20.47 -36.33 -47.30
N THR A 118 20.63 -35.24 -46.54
CA THR A 118 21.82 -34.37 -46.57
C THR A 118 22.45 -34.27 -45.17
N PRO A 119 23.69 -33.75 -45.03
CA PRO A 119 24.31 -33.58 -43.71
C PRO A 119 23.53 -32.65 -42.76
N THR A 120 22.88 -31.62 -43.30
CA THR A 120 21.98 -30.72 -42.56
C THR A 120 20.63 -31.38 -42.29
N LYS A 121 20.09 -32.13 -43.26
CA LYS A 121 18.80 -32.85 -43.17
C LYS A 121 19.02 -34.34 -42.94
N PHE A 122 19.75 -34.67 -41.87
CA PHE A 122 20.22 -36.04 -41.61
C PHE A 122 19.09 -37.00 -41.23
N HIS A 123 17.95 -36.48 -40.76
CA HIS A 123 16.76 -37.21 -40.32
C HIS A 123 15.74 -37.48 -41.44
N TYR A 124 16.00 -37.03 -42.67
CA TYR A 124 15.15 -37.30 -43.84
C TYR A 124 15.36 -38.75 -44.32
N ILE A 125 14.87 -39.70 -43.53
CA ILE A 125 14.96 -41.14 -43.78
C ILE A 125 13.55 -41.69 -43.89
N PHE A 126 13.14 -42.01 -45.11
CA PHE A 126 11.81 -42.53 -45.42
C PHE A 126 11.87 -44.03 -45.70
N ASN A 127 11.14 -44.83 -44.92
CA ASN A 127 11.13 -46.29 -45.06
C ASN A 127 9.69 -46.85 -44.99
N LEU A 128 9.53 -48.17 -45.15
CA LEU A 128 8.21 -48.82 -45.10
C LEU A 128 7.49 -48.66 -43.75
N ARG A 129 8.21 -48.38 -42.66
CA ARG A 129 7.59 -48.10 -41.35
C ARG A 129 6.79 -46.80 -41.41
N ASP A 130 7.26 -45.80 -42.14
CA ASP A 130 6.53 -44.54 -42.31
C ASP A 130 5.22 -44.78 -43.05
N LEU A 131 5.26 -45.58 -44.13
CA LEU A 131 4.05 -45.99 -44.83
C LEU A 131 3.10 -46.79 -43.90
N SER A 132 3.63 -47.71 -43.10
CA SER A 132 2.83 -48.43 -42.09
C SER A 132 2.22 -47.53 -41.02
N ARG A 133 2.89 -46.43 -40.62
CA ARG A 133 2.36 -45.46 -39.65
C ARG A 133 1.14 -44.72 -40.17
N VAL A 134 1.09 -44.42 -41.48
CA VAL A 134 -0.11 -43.84 -42.11
C VAL A 134 -1.31 -44.77 -41.92
N TYR A 135 -1.15 -46.07 -42.23
CA TYR A 135 -2.23 -47.04 -42.03
C TYR A 135 -2.54 -47.31 -40.55
N GLN A 136 -1.55 -47.21 -39.67
CA GLN A 136 -1.78 -47.31 -38.23
C GLN A 136 -2.66 -46.16 -37.72
N GLY A 137 -2.50 -44.96 -38.28
CA GLY A 137 -3.41 -43.84 -38.04
C GLY A 137 -4.81 -44.07 -38.59
N LEU A 138 -4.92 -44.51 -39.84
CA LEU A 138 -6.19 -44.92 -40.45
C LEU A 138 -6.91 -46.01 -39.65
N TRP A 139 -6.17 -46.88 -38.96
CA TRP A 139 -6.73 -47.95 -38.14
C TRP A 139 -7.55 -47.42 -36.95
N GLN A 140 -7.33 -46.17 -36.53
CA GLN A 140 -8.06 -45.52 -35.45
C GLN A 140 -9.46 -45.04 -35.88
N ALA A 141 -9.76 -45.06 -37.19
CA ALA A 141 -11.08 -44.72 -37.70
C ALA A 141 -12.16 -45.63 -37.12
N LYS A 142 -13.26 -45.03 -36.71
CA LYS A 142 -14.50 -45.69 -36.29
C LYS A 142 -15.65 -45.28 -37.22
N PRO A 143 -16.66 -46.15 -37.44
CA PRO A 143 -17.82 -45.81 -38.28
C PRO A 143 -18.58 -44.56 -37.81
N GLU A 144 -18.56 -44.29 -36.50
CA GLU A 144 -19.21 -43.11 -35.89
C GLU A 144 -18.59 -41.78 -36.36
N ALA A 145 -17.26 -41.73 -36.49
CA ALA A 145 -16.54 -40.52 -36.88
C ALA A 145 -16.26 -40.45 -38.39
N VAL A 146 -16.10 -41.60 -39.05
CA VAL A 146 -15.79 -41.70 -40.49
C VAL A 146 -16.95 -42.40 -41.20
N GLY A 147 -18.07 -41.69 -41.29
CA GLY A 147 -19.31 -42.21 -41.90
C GLY A 147 -19.36 -42.09 -43.42
N ASP A 148 -18.53 -41.24 -44.02
CA ASP A 148 -18.53 -40.97 -45.47
C ASP A 148 -17.13 -41.01 -46.09
N GLY A 149 -17.09 -41.15 -47.42
CA GLY A 149 -15.84 -41.17 -48.19
C GLY A 149 -15.04 -39.87 -48.00
N LYS A 150 -15.71 -38.72 -47.85
CA LYS A 150 -15.05 -37.42 -47.67
C LYS A 150 -14.28 -37.34 -46.36
N SER A 151 -14.83 -37.84 -45.25
CA SER A 151 -14.14 -37.90 -43.96
C SER A 151 -12.96 -38.88 -44.01
N LEU A 152 -13.09 -39.99 -44.75
CA LEU A 152 -12.00 -40.95 -44.90
C LEU A 152 -10.81 -40.35 -45.68
N VAL A 153 -11.06 -39.69 -46.82
CA VAL A 153 -9.99 -39.04 -47.61
C VAL A 153 -9.34 -37.92 -46.82
N ARG A 154 -10.12 -37.17 -46.03
CA ARG A 154 -9.61 -36.14 -45.14
C ARG A 154 -8.72 -36.71 -44.04
N LEU A 155 -9.13 -37.81 -43.39
CA LEU A 155 -8.29 -38.53 -42.44
C LEU A 155 -7.00 -39.04 -43.09
N TRP A 156 -7.09 -39.60 -44.30
CA TRP A 156 -5.91 -40.04 -45.05
C TRP A 156 -4.93 -38.89 -45.33
N ARG A 157 -5.43 -37.73 -45.79
CA ARG A 157 -4.60 -36.53 -45.96
C ARG A 157 -3.92 -36.16 -44.64
N HIS A 158 -4.68 -36.09 -43.53
CA HIS A 158 -4.12 -35.79 -42.21
C HIS A 158 -2.95 -36.74 -41.88
N GLU A 159 -3.17 -38.05 -42.00
CA GLU A 159 -2.16 -39.06 -41.70
C GLU A 159 -0.91 -38.98 -42.60
N CYS A 160 -1.08 -38.66 -43.88
CA CYS A 160 0.05 -38.39 -44.77
C CYS A 160 0.86 -37.16 -44.34
N LEU A 161 0.20 -36.06 -43.97
CA LEU A 161 0.88 -34.86 -43.49
C LEU A 161 1.62 -35.14 -42.17
N ARG A 162 0.97 -35.79 -41.20
CA ARG A 162 1.60 -36.09 -39.89
C ARG A 162 2.83 -36.99 -39.98
N VAL A 163 2.92 -37.86 -40.99
CA VAL A 163 4.06 -38.76 -41.16
C VAL A 163 5.16 -38.15 -42.04
N PHE A 164 4.79 -37.48 -43.14
CA PHE A 164 5.76 -37.00 -44.13
C PHE A 164 6.11 -35.52 -43.98
N GLN A 165 5.16 -34.65 -43.64
CA GLN A 165 5.33 -33.20 -43.58
C GLN A 165 5.99 -32.75 -42.26
N ASP A 166 5.61 -33.34 -41.12
CA ASP A 166 6.03 -32.86 -39.77
C ASP A 166 7.53 -32.99 -39.48
N ARG A 167 8.24 -33.79 -40.28
CA ARG A 167 9.70 -33.94 -40.21
C ARG A 167 10.47 -32.90 -41.04
N LEU A 168 9.80 -32.16 -41.91
CA LEU A 168 10.44 -31.22 -42.83
C LEU A 168 10.78 -29.90 -42.14
N LEU A 169 11.90 -29.31 -42.53
CA LEU A 169 12.43 -28.07 -41.95
C LEU A 169 11.79 -26.84 -42.60
N GLU A 170 11.92 -26.73 -43.92
CA GLU A 170 11.55 -25.50 -44.61
C GLU A 170 10.03 -25.42 -44.83
N ALA A 171 9.49 -24.20 -44.84
CA ALA A 171 8.08 -23.97 -45.15
C ALA A 171 7.76 -24.36 -46.61
N GLU A 172 8.68 -24.05 -47.55
CA GLU A 172 8.54 -24.39 -48.97
C GLU A 172 8.43 -25.91 -49.19
N GLU A 173 9.24 -26.70 -48.49
CA GLU A 173 9.20 -28.17 -48.56
C GLU A 173 7.86 -28.72 -48.07
N ARG A 174 7.31 -28.12 -47.02
CA ARG A 174 6.00 -28.48 -46.46
C ARG A 174 4.86 -28.15 -47.42
N THR A 175 4.95 -27.04 -48.15
CA THR A 175 4.00 -26.67 -49.21
C THR A 175 4.07 -27.63 -50.39
N ILE A 176 5.26 -28.06 -50.80
CA ILE A 176 5.44 -29.05 -51.88
C ILE A 176 4.74 -30.37 -51.51
N VAL A 177 4.89 -30.86 -50.27
CA VAL A 177 4.22 -32.09 -49.85
C VAL A 177 2.69 -31.93 -49.84
N ASP A 178 2.16 -30.86 -49.25
CA ASP A 178 0.72 -30.70 -49.08
C ASP A 178 0.02 -30.34 -50.41
N GLU A 179 0.49 -29.32 -51.12
CA GLU A 179 -0.21 -28.80 -52.31
C GLU A 179 0.16 -29.55 -53.59
N GLU A 180 1.44 -29.85 -53.79
CA GLU A 180 1.93 -30.43 -55.04
C GLU A 180 1.81 -31.96 -55.05
N LEU A 181 2.32 -32.65 -54.02
CA LEU A 181 2.28 -34.11 -53.98
C LEU A 181 0.91 -34.62 -53.56
N VAL A 182 0.47 -34.30 -52.33
CA VAL A 182 -0.80 -34.78 -51.79
C VAL A 182 -1.98 -34.14 -52.50
N GLY A 183 -1.95 -32.82 -52.73
CA GLY A 183 -3.00 -32.09 -53.45
C GLY A 183 -3.23 -32.58 -54.88
N ARG A 184 -2.19 -32.90 -55.64
CA ARG A 184 -2.34 -33.49 -56.99
C ARG A 184 -2.93 -34.91 -56.91
N ILE A 185 -2.46 -35.73 -55.99
CA ILE A 185 -2.97 -37.10 -55.81
C ILE A 185 -4.44 -37.09 -55.33
N LEU A 186 -4.84 -36.12 -54.50
CA LEU A 186 -6.23 -35.91 -54.11
C LEU A 186 -7.11 -35.65 -55.33
N ARG A 187 -6.71 -34.74 -56.23
CA ARG A 187 -7.47 -34.43 -57.45
C ARG A 187 -7.51 -35.59 -58.44
N ASP A 188 -6.42 -36.34 -58.56
CA ASP A 188 -6.31 -37.46 -59.49
C ASP A 188 -7.11 -38.70 -59.04
N CYS A 189 -7.02 -39.05 -57.75
CA CYS A 189 -7.55 -40.31 -57.22
C CYS A 189 -8.93 -40.14 -56.55
N PHE A 190 -9.27 -38.94 -56.06
CA PHE A 190 -10.46 -38.66 -55.24
C PHE A 190 -11.14 -37.34 -55.66
N PRO A 191 -11.57 -37.18 -56.92
CA PRO A 191 -12.07 -35.90 -57.43
C PRO A 191 -13.33 -35.40 -56.69
N ASP A 192 -14.22 -36.30 -56.27
CA ASP A 192 -15.48 -35.96 -55.61
C ASP A 192 -15.29 -35.56 -54.14
N GLU A 193 -14.23 -36.07 -53.49
CA GLU A 193 -13.89 -35.81 -52.09
C GLU A 193 -12.82 -34.73 -51.90
N ALA A 194 -12.09 -34.38 -52.96
CA ALA A 194 -10.90 -33.51 -52.93
C ALA A 194 -11.17 -32.15 -52.28
N GLU A 195 -12.31 -31.50 -52.60
CA GLU A 195 -12.63 -30.17 -52.08
C GLU A 195 -12.79 -30.17 -50.55
N ASN A 196 -13.39 -31.21 -49.98
CA ASN A 196 -13.57 -31.32 -48.52
C ASN A 196 -12.25 -31.69 -47.82
N ALA A 197 -11.49 -32.62 -48.40
CA ALA A 197 -10.20 -33.04 -47.86
C ALA A 197 -9.15 -31.91 -47.89
N ALA A 198 -9.21 -31.01 -48.87
CA ALA A 198 -8.29 -29.89 -49.02
C ALA A 198 -8.51 -28.74 -48.03
N ARG A 199 -9.62 -28.71 -47.28
CA ARG A 199 -9.89 -27.64 -46.31
C ARG A 199 -8.85 -27.61 -45.19
N ASN A 200 -8.36 -26.42 -44.85
CA ASN A 200 -7.50 -26.18 -43.70
C ASN A 200 -8.25 -25.32 -42.66
N PRO A 201 -7.91 -25.42 -41.37
CA PRO A 201 -6.95 -26.34 -40.76
C PRO A 201 -7.47 -27.79 -40.65
N ILE A 202 -6.57 -28.74 -40.36
CA ILE A 202 -6.89 -30.19 -40.30
C ILE A 202 -6.35 -30.84 -39.01
N PHE A 203 -7.20 -30.85 -37.98
CA PHE A 203 -6.89 -31.44 -36.68
C PHE A 203 -7.75 -32.68 -36.45
N TRP A 204 -7.12 -33.78 -36.04
CA TRP A 204 -7.81 -35.00 -35.66
C TRP A 204 -7.39 -35.40 -34.25
N GLY A 205 -8.35 -35.75 -33.40
CA GLY A 205 -8.08 -36.09 -32.00
C GLY A 205 -9.34 -36.46 -31.22
N ASP A 206 -9.17 -36.67 -29.92
CA ASP A 206 -10.22 -37.05 -28.97
C ASP A 206 -10.40 -36.05 -27.82
N PHE A 207 -10.28 -34.77 -28.12
CA PHE A 207 -10.31 -33.72 -27.11
C PHE A 207 -11.71 -33.41 -26.59
N ARG A 208 -12.76 -33.64 -27.39
CA ARG A 208 -14.14 -33.20 -27.08
C ARG A 208 -14.70 -33.78 -25.79
N THR A 209 -14.42 -35.05 -25.52
CA THR A 209 -14.87 -35.75 -24.30
C THR A 209 -13.77 -35.84 -23.25
N ALA A 210 -12.58 -35.28 -23.49
CA ALA A 210 -11.40 -35.46 -22.63
C ALA A 210 -11.58 -34.84 -21.24
N VAL A 211 -12.26 -33.69 -21.17
CA VAL A 211 -12.59 -32.99 -19.92
C VAL A 211 -13.59 -33.81 -19.10
N ASP A 212 -14.68 -34.27 -19.72
CA ASP A 212 -15.72 -35.05 -19.04
C ASP A 212 -15.19 -36.41 -18.53
N THR A 213 -14.41 -37.13 -19.35
CA THR A 213 -13.77 -38.39 -18.92
C THR A 213 -12.86 -38.14 -17.72
N ARG A 214 -12.11 -37.04 -17.69
CA ARG A 214 -11.24 -36.72 -16.55
C ARG A 214 -12.01 -36.50 -15.26
N HIS A 215 -13.08 -35.71 -15.30
CA HIS A 215 -13.89 -35.44 -14.13
C HIS A 215 -14.63 -36.68 -13.60
N LEU A 216 -15.02 -37.60 -14.48
CA LEU A 216 -15.81 -38.78 -14.13
C LEU A 216 -14.98 -39.99 -13.67
N SER A 217 -13.81 -40.25 -14.28
CA SER A 217 -13.03 -41.47 -14.02
C SER A 217 -11.64 -41.28 -13.42
N GLY A 218 -11.20 -40.04 -13.19
CA GLY A 218 -9.93 -39.74 -12.49
C GLY A 218 -8.74 -40.53 -13.04
N ASP A 219 -8.08 -41.31 -12.19
CA ASP A 219 -6.91 -42.16 -12.53
C ASP A 219 -7.19 -43.28 -13.54
N ASN A 220 -8.46 -43.64 -13.78
CA ASN A 220 -8.85 -44.69 -14.75
C ASN A 220 -9.18 -44.14 -16.15
N SER A 221 -9.04 -42.83 -16.37
CA SER A 221 -9.34 -42.15 -17.63
C SER A 221 -8.60 -42.73 -18.86
N ALA A 222 -7.42 -43.34 -18.67
CA ALA A 222 -6.65 -43.99 -19.73
C ALA A 222 -7.31 -45.25 -20.33
N THR A 223 -8.32 -45.81 -19.66
CA THR A 223 -9.01 -47.04 -20.09
C THR A 223 -10.34 -46.80 -20.80
N GLU A 224 -10.83 -45.56 -20.81
CA GLU A 224 -12.07 -45.21 -21.50
C GLU A 224 -11.84 -44.96 -23.00
N GLU A 225 -12.69 -45.58 -23.82
CA GLU A 225 -12.51 -45.57 -25.26
C GLU A 225 -13.02 -44.26 -25.87
N ARG A 226 -12.10 -43.35 -26.20
CA ARG A 226 -12.44 -42.08 -26.85
C ARG A 226 -12.40 -42.17 -28.38
N THR A 227 -13.28 -41.45 -29.06
CA THR A 227 -13.41 -41.50 -30.53
C THR A 227 -12.42 -40.53 -31.20
N TYR A 228 -11.73 -40.99 -32.25
CA TYR A 228 -10.82 -40.17 -33.05
C TYR A 228 -11.62 -39.46 -34.14
N GLU A 229 -11.80 -38.14 -34.01
CA GLU A 229 -12.67 -37.36 -34.89
C GLU A 229 -11.99 -36.10 -35.44
N ASP A 230 -12.59 -35.53 -36.50
CA ASP A 230 -12.14 -34.29 -37.14
C ASP A 230 -12.59 -33.06 -36.34
N LEU A 231 -11.63 -32.24 -35.95
CA LEU A 231 -11.80 -31.08 -35.10
C LEU A 231 -11.67 -29.83 -35.96
N SER A 232 -12.66 -29.63 -36.82
CA SER A 232 -12.71 -28.49 -37.74
C SER A 232 -12.88 -27.13 -37.04
N ASP A 233 -13.44 -27.08 -35.84
CA ASP A 233 -13.61 -25.85 -35.05
C ASP A 233 -12.41 -25.63 -34.12
N VAL A 234 -11.46 -24.81 -34.58
CA VAL A 234 -10.25 -24.45 -33.82
C VAL A 234 -10.57 -23.63 -32.58
N ALA A 235 -11.62 -22.79 -32.61
CA ALA A 235 -11.97 -21.96 -31.46
C ALA A 235 -12.53 -22.82 -30.32
N ALA A 236 -13.39 -23.79 -30.65
CA ALA A 236 -13.85 -24.78 -29.68
C ALA A 236 -12.68 -25.62 -29.13
N LEU A 237 -11.79 -26.12 -30.01
CA LEU A 237 -10.62 -26.90 -29.60
C LEU A 237 -9.68 -26.10 -28.68
N ARG A 238 -9.41 -24.83 -29.00
CA ARG A 238 -8.61 -23.92 -28.18
C ARG A 238 -9.21 -23.80 -26.78
N LYS A 239 -10.53 -23.55 -26.68
CA LYS A 239 -11.22 -23.43 -25.40
C LYS A 239 -11.12 -24.72 -24.57
N THR A 240 -11.33 -25.87 -25.19
CA THR A 240 -11.20 -27.17 -24.50
C THR A 240 -9.77 -27.41 -24.00
N LEU A 241 -8.75 -27.04 -24.79
CA LEU A 241 -7.35 -27.15 -24.36
C LEU A 241 -6.99 -26.18 -23.23
N GLU A 242 -7.55 -24.97 -23.21
CA GLU A 242 -7.40 -24.02 -22.10
C GLU A 242 -8.03 -24.56 -20.81
N GLU A 243 -9.24 -25.11 -20.88
CA GLU A 243 -9.91 -25.80 -19.75
C GLU A 243 -9.07 -26.99 -19.23
N LEU A 244 -8.43 -27.76 -20.13
CA LEU A 244 -7.54 -28.87 -19.75
C LEU A 244 -6.24 -28.39 -19.08
N VAL A 245 -5.72 -27.22 -19.44
CA VAL A 245 -4.58 -26.60 -18.76
C VAL A 245 -4.97 -26.14 -17.36
N GLU A 246 -6.16 -25.58 -17.20
CA GLU A 246 -6.69 -25.19 -15.89
C GLU A 246 -6.84 -26.43 -14.98
N SER A 247 -7.44 -27.50 -15.49
CA SER A 247 -7.54 -28.78 -14.78
C SER A 247 -6.16 -29.33 -14.37
N TYR A 248 -5.17 -29.28 -15.27
CA TYR A 248 -3.79 -29.67 -14.93
C TYR A 248 -3.23 -28.83 -13.76
N ASN A 249 -3.47 -27.53 -13.79
CA ASN A 249 -2.96 -26.55 -12.82
C ASN A 249 -3.65 -26.64 -11.45
N GLU A 250 -4.84 -27.23 -11.38
CA GLU A 250 -5.54 -27.55 -10.14
C GLU A 250 -5.03 -28.85 -9.52
N GLU A 251 -4.76 -29.88 -10.34
CA GLU A 251 -4.28 -31.19 -9.88
C GLU A 251 -2.80 -31.20 -9.48
N ASN A 252 -1.98 -30.36 -10.11
CA ASN A 252 -0.52 -30.38 -9.96
C ASN A 252 0.02 -29.10 -9.31
N SER A 253 0.99 -29.25 -8.40
CA SER A 253 1.67 -28.11 -7.75
C SER A 253 2.53 -27.29 -8.72
N CYS A 254 3.00 -27.90 -9.81
CA CYS A 254 3.72 -27.22 -10.87
C CYS A 254 2.72 -26.74 -11.93
N ARG A 255 2.53 -25.43 -12.06
CA ARG A 255 1.57 -24.86 -13.02
C ARG A 255 2.18 -24.71 -14.42
N LEU A 256 1.45 -25.14 -15.43
CA LEU A 256 1.68 -24.88 -16.84
C LEU A 256 1.07 -23.52 -17.23
N GLN A 257 1.88 -22.64 -17.81
CA GLN A 257 1.46 -21.36 -18.39
C GLN A 257 1.55 -21.40 -19.92
N ASN A 258 0.90 -22.38 -20.53
CA ASN A 258 0.93 -22.57 -21.97
C ASN A 258 -0.13 -21.68 -22.65
N VAL A 259 0.28 -20.85 -23.60
CA VAL A 259 -0.64 -20.10 -24.47
C VAL A 259 -0.99 -20.95 -25.69
N MET A 260 -2.29 -21.10 -25.98
CA MET A 260 -2.81 -21.99 -27.04
C MET A 260 -2.96 -21.28 -28.40
N PHE A 261 -1.84 -20.96 -29.04
CA PHE A 261 -1.81 -20.53 -30.45
C PHE A 261 -1.84 -21.73 -31.41
N GLU A 262 -2.13 -21.50 -32.70
CA GLU A 262 -2.40 -22.57 -33.68
C GLU A 262 -1.27 -23.62 -33.76
N ASP A 263 0.00 -23.18 -33.81
CA ASP A 263 1.15 -24.10 -33.81
C ASP A 263 1.26 -24.91 -32.51
N ALA A 264 0.98 -24.31 -31.34
CA ALA A 264 0.97 -25.04 -30.07
C ALA A 264 -0.13 -26.10 -30.04
N ILE A 265 -1.33 -25.78 -30.54
CA ILE A 265 -2.43 -26.73 -30.71
C ILE A 265 -2.00 -27.85 -31.66
N SER A 266 -1.42 -27.51 -32.81
CA SER A 266 -0.90 -28.48 -33.78
C SER A 266 0.12 -29.44 -33.14
N HIS A 267 1.09 -28.94 -32.37
CA HIS A 267 2.08 -29.77 -31.67
C HIS A 267 1.45 -30.66 -30.58
N ILE A 268 0.51 -30.16 -29.79
CA ILE A 268 -0.21 -31.00 -28.80
C ILE A 268 -0.96 -32.13 -29.51
N VAL A 269 -1.68 -31.82 -30.59
CA VAL A 269 -2.42 -32.82 -31.38
C VAL A 269 -1.46 -33.87 -31.95
N ARG A 270 -0.29 -33.47 -32.46
CA ARG A 270 0.74 -34.41 -32.96
C ARG A 270 1.27 -35.31 -31.86
N ILE A 271 1.65 -34.75 -30.71
CA ILE A 271 2.17 -35.52 -29.57
C ILE A 271 1.09 -36.50 -29.08
N HIS A 272 -0.15 -36.03 -28.87
CA HIS A 272 -1.25 -36.87 -28.44
C HIS A 272 -1.54 -37.99 -29.45
N ARG A 273 -1.52 -37.71 -30.77
CA ARG A 273 -1.65 -38.73 -31.81
C ARG A 273 -0.59 -39.82 -31.66
N VAL A 274 0.67 -39.46 -31.38
CA VAL A 274 1.75 -40.45 -31.17
C VAL A 274 1.53 -41.27 -29.89
N LEU A 275 1.05 -40.66 -28.80
CA LEU A 275 0.72 -41.38 -27.56
C LEU A 275 -0.43 -42.37 -27.77
N ARG A 276 -1.40 -42.04 -28.64
CA ARG A 276 -2.54 -42.91 -28.95
C ARG A 276 -2.16 -44.09 -29.86
N MET A 277 -1.10 -43.95 -30.65
CA MET A 277 -0.59 -45.03 -31.49
C MET A 277 0.11 -46.09 -30.65
N GLY A 278 -0.32 -47.36 -30.76
CA GLY A 278 0.38 -48.47 -30.12
C GLY A 278 1.86 -48.53 -30.52
N ARG A 279 2.77 -48.58 -29.54
CA ARG A 279 4.24 -48.49 -29.75
C ARG A 279 4.69 -47.20 -30.43
N GLY A 280 3.92 -46.11 -30.26
CA GLY A 280 4.27 -44.79 -30.73
C GLY A 280 5.34 -44.14 -29.85
N HIS A 281 6.42 -43.68 -30.46
CA HIS A 281 7.47 -42.91 -29.80
C HIS A 281 7.65 -41.60 -30.55
N ALA A 282 7.96 -40.51 -29.84
CA ALA A 282 8.12 -39.19 -30.45
C ALA A 282 9.56 -38.68 -30.28
N LEU A 283 10.07 -38.01 -31.31
CA LEU A 283 11.29 -37.22 -31.25
C LEU A 283 10.92 -35.77 -31.56
N LEU A 284 10.87 -34.95 -30.52
CA LEU A 284 10.57 -33.53 -30.59
C LEU A 284 11.89 -32.79 -30.76
N ILE A 285 12.05 -32.11 -31.89
CA ILE A 285 13.27 -31.35 -32.19
C ILE A 285 12.92 -29.87 -32.19
N GLY A 286 13.56 -29.07 -31.35
CA GLY A 286 13.31 -27.63 -31.30
C GLY A 286 14.27 -26.89 -30.40
N THR A 287 14.38 -25.58 -30.58
CA THR A 287 15.17 -24.72 -29.70
C THR A 287 14.59 -24.67 -28.28
N GLY A 288 15.37 -24.19 -27.33
CA GLY A 288 14.92 -23.98 -25.95
C GLY A 288 13.69 -23.08 -25.85
N GLY A 289 12.83 -23.31 -24.86
CA GLY A 289 11.63 -22.48 -24.64
C GLY A 289 10.48 -22.68 -25.63
N SER A 290 10.61 -23.54 -26.65
CA SER A 290 9.56 -23.85 -27.64
C SER A 290 8.36 -24.64 -27.10
N GLY A 291 8.38 -25.03 -25.82
CA GLY A 291 7.28 -25.75 -25.17
C GLY A 291 7.34 -27.28 -25.24
N LYS A 292 8.39 -27.89 -25.79
CA LYS A 292 8.52 -29.37 -25.91
C LYS A 292 8.13 -30.13 -24.64
N ARG A 293 8.66 -29.72 -23.48
CA ARG A 293 8.40 -30.34 -22.18
C ARG A 293 6.98 -30.08 -21.67
N SER A 294 6.49 -28.85 -21.80
CA SER A 294 5.19 -28.43 -21.26
C SER A 294 4.03 -29.00 -22.09
N LEU A 295 4.15 -29.00 -23.42
CA LEU A 295 3.17 -29.64 -24.30
C LEU A 295 3.17 -31.17 -24.14
N THR A 296 4.34 -31.80 -23.92
CA THR A 296 4.38 -33.25 -23.63
C THR A 296 3.70 -33.57 -22.29
N GLN A 297 3.93 -32.76 -21.25
CA GLN A 297 3.22 -32.89 -19.97
C GLN A 297 1.72 -32.84 -20.15
N LEU A 298 1.25 -31.81 -20.87
CA LEU A 298 -0.17 -31.64 -21.13
C LEU A 298 -0.73 -32.80 -21.97
N ALA A 299 -0.08 -33.20 -23.07
CA ALA A 299 -0.53 -34.32 -23.89
C ALA A 299 -0.58 -35.65 -23.10
N THR A 300 0.41 -35.89 -22.24
CA THR A 300 0.45 -37.06 -21.34
C THR A 300 -0.72 -37.04 -20.35
N HIS A 301 -1.01 -35.85 -19.81
CA HIS A 301 -2.11 -35.63 -18.90
C HIS A 301 -3.46 -35.83 -19.61
N ILE A 302 -3.64 -35.30 -20.81
CA ILE A 302 -4.85 -35.48 -21.63
C ILE A 302 -5.10 -36.97 -21.90
N ALA A 303 -4.05 -37.73 -22.21
CA ALA A 303 -4.14 -39.19 -22.42
C ALA A 303 -4.40 -39.99 -21.12
N GLY A 304 -4.30 -39.38 -19.95
CA GLY A 304 -4.41 -40.06 -18.65
C GLY A 304 -3.21 -40.93 -18.30
N TYR A 305 -2.05 -40.70 -18.94
CA TYR A 305 -0.85 -41.51 -18.74
C TYR A 305 0.00 -40.95 -17.61
N ARG A 306 0.79 -41.81 -16.95
CA ARG A 306 1.74 -41.34 -15.94
C ARG A 306 3.02 -40.82 -16.60
N LEU A 307 3.39 -39.59 -16.29
CA LEU A 307 4.63 -39.00 -16.77
C LEU A 307 5.80 -39.45 -15.90
N PHE A 308 6.81 -40.06 -16.52
CA PHE A 308 8.08 -40.42 -15.88
C PHE A 308 9.19 -39.50 -16.37
N ARG A 309 9.95 -38.95 -15.42
CA ARG A 309 11.11 -38.07 -15.65
C ARG A 309 12.27 -38.56 -14.80
N LEU A 310 13.48 -38.36 -15.29
CA LEU A 310 14.68 -38.65 -14.50
C LEU A 310 14.88 -37.55 -13.45
N SER A 311 15.19 -37.95 -12.23
CA SER A 311 15.60 -37.01 -11.18
C SER A 311 17.13 -36.86 -11.23
N SER A 312 17.63 -35.76 -11.79
CA SER A 312 19.06 -35.49 -11.88
C SER A 312 19.68 -35.33 -10.48
N ALA A 313 20.68 -36.15 -10.17
CA ALA A 313 21.51 -36.07 -8.96
C ALA A 313 22.99 -35.92 -9.34
N ARG A 314 23.83 -35.38 -8.45
CA ARG A 314 25.25 -35.04 -8.72
C ARG A 314 26.07 -36.20 -9.28
N ASN A 315 25.76 -37.41 -8.82
CA ASN A 315 26.47 -38.62 -9.19
C ASN A 315 25.56 -39.55 -10.00
N TYR A 316 24.58 -39.00 -10.73
CA TYR A 316 23.69 -39.80 -11.57
C TYR A 316 24.50 -40.48 -12.68
N ALA A 317 24.76 -41.76 -12.46
CA ALA A 317 25.53 -42.63 -13.33
C ALA A 317 24.61 -43.69 -13.95
N GLU A 318 25.19 -44.57 -14.75
CA GLU A 318 24.44 -45.63 -15.43
C GLU A 318 23.72 -46.55 -14.43
N ALA A 319 24.25 -46.73 -13.22
CA ALA A 319 23.63 -47.57 -12.20
C ALA A 319 22.27 -47.02 -11.72
N GLU A 320 22.18 -45.72 -11.40
CA GLU A 320 20.89 -45.11 -11.02
C GLU A 320 19.93 -45.08 -12.20
N LEU A 321 20.41 -44.81 -13.42
CA LEU A 321 19.57 -44.89 -14.61
C LEU A 321 18.95 -46.27 -14.79
N ARG A 322 19.71 -47.33 -14.61
CA ARG A 322 19.20 -48.70 -14.71
C ARG A 322 18.14 -48.98 -13.65
N GLU A 323 18.28 -48.43 -12.45
CA GLU A 323 17.25 -48.56 -11.40
C GLU A 323 15.97 -47.78 -11.75
N ASP A 324 16.09 -46.55 -12.24
CA ASP A 324 14.96 -45.74 -12.69
C ASP A 324 14.23 -46.40 -13.86
N LEU A 325 14.96 -46.91 -14.85
CA LEU A 325 14.39 -47.64 -15.99
C LEU A 325 13.74 -48.95 -15.55
N ARG A 326 14.27 -49.63 -14.53
CA ARG A 326 13.63 -50.81 -13.93
C ARG A 326 12.28 -50.44 -13.31
N SER A 327 12.22 -49.35 -12.54
CA SER A 327 10.99 -48.82 -11.95
C SER A 327 9.97 -48.45 -13.03
N LEU A 328 10.41 -47.74 -14.07
CA LEU A 328 9.59 -47.37 -15.23
C LEU A 328 8.98 -48.60 -15.92
N ILE A 329 9.78 -49.62 -16.22
CA ILE A 329 9.30 -50.84 -16.90
C ILE A 329 8.31 -51.59 -16.00
N CYS A 330 8.59 -51.68 -14.69
CA CYS A 330 7.66 -52.28 -13.72
C CYS A 330 6.32 -51.54 -13.65
N GLY A 331 6.34 -50.21 -13.71
CA GLY A 331 5.14 -49.38 -13.79
C GLY A 331 4.39 -49.57 -15.12
N ALA A 332 5.11 -49.49 -16.23
CA ALA A 332 4.58 -49.62 -17.60
C ALA A 332 3.93 -50.99 -17.85
N ALA A 333 4.36 -52.04 -17.15
CA ALA A 333 3.73 -53.35 -17.22
C ALA A 333 2.25 -53.33 -16.79
N VAL A 334 1.88 -52.44 -15.85
CA VAL A 334 0.53 -52.39 -15.26
C VAL A 334 -0.29 -51.24 -15.81
N THR A 335 0.28 -50.03 -15.89
CA THR A 335 -0.41 -48.81 -16.33
C THR A 335 0.34 -48.12 -17.48
N PRO A 336 -0.34 -47.38 -18.36
CA PRO A 336 0.32 -46.57 -19.40
C PRO A 336 1.26 -45.50 -18.81
N HIS A 337 2.46 -45.38 -19.38
CA HIS A 337 3.47 -44.42 -18.97
C HIS A 337 4.08 -43.70 -20.17
N THR A 338 4.31 -42.39 -20.01
CA THR A 338 5.11 -41.60 -20.95
C THR A 338 6.45 -41.27 -20.32
N PHE A 339 7.54 -41.74 -20.92
CA PHE A 339 8.89 -41.41 -20.51
C PHE A 339 9.37 -40.19 -21.30
N LEU A 340 9.52 -39.05 -20.62
CA LEU A 340 10.10 -37.85 -21.21
C LEU A 340 11.59 -37.82 -20.91
N PHE A 341 12.41 -37.83 -21.96
CA PHE A 341 13.86 -37.77 -21.87
C PHE A 341 14.37 -36.59 -22.69
N ALA A 342 14.98 -35.60 -22.04
CA ALA A 342 15.45 -34.37 -22.66
C ALA A 342 16.97 -34.34 -22.80
N ASP A 343 17.49 -33.45 -23.64
CA ASP A 343 18.93 -33.24 -23.79
C ASP A 343 19.66 -32.91 -22.48
N SER A 344 18.98 -32.25 -21.51
CA SER A 344 19.54 -31.96 -20.19
C SER A 344 19.83 -33.21 -19.36
N ASP A 345 19.14 -34.32 -19.66
CA ASP A 345 19.20 -35.55 -18.89
C ASP A 345 20.36 -36.45 -19.34
N VAL A 346 21.02 -36.09 -20.45
CA VAL A 346 22.18 -36.79 -21.00
C VAL A 346 23.44 -36.34 -20.26
N VAL A 347 23.76 -37.04 -19.16
CA VAL A 347 25.02 -36.84 -18.41
C VAL A 347 26.16 -37.61 -19.06
N ASP A 348 25.90 -38.85 -19.48
CA ASP A 348 26.84 -39.71 -20.20
C ASP A 348 26.20 -40.24 -21.49
N GLU A 349 26.99 -40.37 -22.55
CA GLU A 349 26.56 -40.88 -23.85
C GLU A 349 26.12 -42.36 -23.77
N GLY A 350 26.58 -43.11 -22.75
CA GLY A 350 26.11 -44.46 -22.44
C GLY A 350 24.60 -44.54 -22.15
N PHE A 351 23.98 -43.46 -21.67
CA PHE A 351 22.54 -43.43 -21.39
C PHE A 351 21.71 -43.62 -22.66
N LEU A 352 22.20 -43.08 -23.78
CA LEU A 352 21.53 -43.15 -25.06
C LEU A 352 21.50 -44.57 -25.62
N GLU A 353 22.44 -45.44 -25.24
CA GLU A 353 22.39 -46.86 -25.58
C GLU A 353 21.19 -47.55 -24.92
N SER A 354 20.96 -47.29 -23.62
CA SER A 354 19.81 -47.81 -22.88
C SER A 354 18.49 -47.33 -23.48
N VAL A 355 18.40 -46.04 -23.82
CA VAL A 355 17.21 -45.46 -24.48
C VAL A 355 17.02 -46.03 -25.89
N ASN A 356 18.09 -46.21 -26.67
CA ASN A 356 18.02 -46.83 -28.00
C ASN A 356 17.54 -48.29 -27.92
N ASN A 357 17.97 -49.04 -26.90
CA ASN A 357 17.50 -50.40 -26.64
C ASN A 357 16.01 -50.40 -26.26
N LEU A 358 15.55 -49.41 -25.50
CA LEU A 358 14.13 -49.22 -25.19
C LEU A 358 13.30 -48.96 -26.46
N LEU A 359 13.80 -48.12 -27.39
CA LEU A 359 13.10 -47.80 -28.64
C LEU A 359 13.09 -48.96 -29.65
N THR A 360 14.13 -49.80 -29.67
CA THR A 360 14.29 -50.86 -30.67
C THR A 360 13.81 -52.22 -30.18
N ILE A 361 14.21 -52.60 -28.97
CA ILE A 361 13.91 -53.89 -28.33
C ILE A 361 12.75 -53.75 -27.33
N GLY A 362 12.43 -52.55 -26.84
CA GLY A 362 11.40 -52.36 -25.81
C GLY A 362 11.86 -52.71 -24.40
N THR A 363 13.13 -53.07 -24.22
CA THR A 363 13.74 -53.48 -22.94
C THR A 363 15.24 -53.24 -22.97
N VAL A 364 15.85 -53.00 -21.81
CA VAL A 364 17.31 -52.95 -21.68
C VAL A 364 17.84 -54.35 -21.34
N PRO A 365 18.85 -54.89 -22.06
CA PRO A 365 19.47 -56.17 -21.75
C PRO A 365 20.11 -56.18 -20.35
N ALA A 366 20.02 -57.31 -19.65
CA ALA A 366 20.59 -57.51 -18.30
C ALA A 366 20.13 -56.45 -17.27
N LEU A 367 18.88 -56.00 -17.35
CA LEU A 367 18.30 -55.04 -16.39
C LEU A 367 17.68 -55.70 -15.14
N PHE A 368 17.09 -56.88 -15.33
CA PHE A 368 16.34 -57.63 -14.31
C PHE A 368 17.11 -58.87 -13.89
N ALA A 369 17.28 -59.06 -12.58
CA ALA A 369 17.67 -60.36 -12.03
C ALA A 369 16.51 -61.35 -12.12
N GLU A 370 16.77 -62.66 -12.00
CA GLU A 370 15.71 -63.69 -12.05
C GLU A 370 14.61 -63.45 -10.98
N GLU A 371 14.99 -62.98 -9.80
CA GLU A 371 14.05 -62.63 -8.71
C GLU A 371 13.09 -61.48 -9.08
N ASP A 372 13.62 -60.45 -9.76
CA ASP A 372 12.82 -59.30 -10.20
C ASP A 372 11.83 -59.69 -11.31
N LYS A 373 12.22 -60.64 -12.17
CA LYS A 373 11.36 -61.15 -13.23
C LYS A 373 10.11 -61.80 -12.63
N GLU A 374 10.28 -62.63 -11.61
CA GLU A 374 9.17 -63.30 -10.93
C GLU A 374 8.23 -62.31 -10.22
N THR A 375 8.80 -61.24 -9.67
CA THR A 375 8.01 -60.17 -9.04
C THR A 375 7.14 -59.42 -10.04
N LEU A 376 7.69 -59.12 -11.23
CA LEU A 376 6.95 -58.45 -12.31
C LEU A 376 5.85 -59.35 -12.89
N THR A 377 6.19 -60.61 -13.17
CA THR A 377 5.28 -61.57 -13.77
C THR A 377 4.14 -61.94 -12.80
N GLY A 378 4.42 -61.98 -11.50
CA GLY A 378 3.42 -62.19 -10.45
C GLY A 378 2.27 -61.16 -10.50
N LYS A 379 2.58 -59.88 -10.77
CA LYS A 379 1.56 -58.81 -10.92
C LYS A 379 0.65 -58.97 -12.14
N LEU A 380 1.14 -59.67 -13.18
CA LEU A 380 0.41 -59.87 -14.45
C LEU A 380 -0.22 -61.25 -14.59
N ARG A 381 0.04 -62.16 -13.64
CA ARG A 381 -0.41 -63.57 -13.69
C ARG A 381 -1.92 -63.69 -13.86
N GLN A 382 -2.71 -62.90 -13.13
CA GLN A 382 -4.17 -62.88 -13.26
C GLN A 382 -4.64 -62.45 -14.66
N LYS A 383 -4.14 -61.30 -15.16
CA LYS A 383 -4.47 -60.79 -16.50
C LYS A 383 -3.98 -61.71 -17.64
N ALA A 384 -2.89 -62.44 -17.42
CA ALA A 384 -2.35 -63.40 -18.37
C ALA A 384 -3.20 -64.69 -18.44
N ALA A 385 -3.67 -65.17 -17.28
CA ALA A 385 -4.56 -66.31 -17.18
C ALA A 385 -5.91 -66.05 -17.88
N GLU A 386 -6.47 -64.85 -17.75
CA GLU A 386 -7.69 -64.42 -18.46
C GLU A 386 -7.53 -64.48 -19.99
N LYS A 387 -6.32 -64.28 -20.51
CA LYS A 387 -6.01 -64.37 -21.96
C LYS A 387 -5.51 -65.75 -22.41
N GLY A 388 -5.48 -66.74 -21.52
CA GLY A 388 -5.06 -68.11 -21.83
C GLY A 388 -3.55 -68.29 -22.05
N ILE A 389 -2.71 -67.40 -21.50
CA ILE A 389 -1.25 -67.46 -21.67
C ILE A 389 -0.64 -68.43 -20.65
N ARG A 390 0.21 -69.35 -21.12
CA ARG A 390 0.93 -70.34 -20.29
C ARG A 390 2.04 -69.68 -19.44
N GLU A 391 2.42 -70.31 -18.33
CA GLU A 391 3.49 -69.82 -17.45
C GLU A 391 4.83 -69.59 -18.18
N ASP A 392 5.22 -70.50 -19.08
CA ASP A 392 6.44 -70.37 -19.89
C ASP A 392 6.47 -69.09 -20.75
N GLY A 393 5.29 -68.53 -21.07
CA GLY A 393 5.13 -67.32 -21.89
C GLY A 393 4.90 -66.03 -21.10
N LEU A 394 4.90 -66.09 -19.76
CA LEU A 394 4.49 -64.99 -18.90
C LEU A 394 5.43 -63.77 -19.01
N TRP A 395 6.74 -64.00 -19.13
CA TRP A 395 7.72 -62.93 -19.37
C TRP A 395 7.51 -62.25 -20.72
N THR A 396 7.32 -63.03 -21.78
CA THR A 396 7.04 -62.51 -23.12
C THR A 396 5.76 -61.68 -23.14
N TYR A 397 4.73 -62.11 -22.39
CA TYR A 397 3.51 -61.34 -22.21
C TYR A 397 3.77 -60.03 -21.45
N ALA A 398 4.50 -60.06 -20.33
CA ALA A 398 4.86 -58.86 -19.58
C ALA A 398 5.57 -57.84 -20.47
N MET A 399 6.57 -58.27 -21.25
CA MET A 399 7.28 -57.40 -22.18
C MET A 399 6.40 -56.89 -23.32
N SER A 400 5.42 -57.68 -23.77
CA SER A 400 4.43 -57.22 -24.75
C SER A 400 3.54 -56.10 -24.19
N GLN A 401 3.16 -56.17 -22.91
CA GLN A 401 2.39 -55.13 -22.22
C GLN A 401 3.22 -53.87 -22.01
N VAL A 402 4.48 -54.01 -21.56
CA VAL A 402 5.41 -52.88 -21.44
C VAL A 402 5.53 -52.15 -22.78
N ARG A 403 5.77 -52.87 -23.88
CA ARG A 403 5.86 -52.26 -25.22
C ARG A 403 4.56 -51.58 -25.66
N ALA A 404 3.40 -52.06 -25.21
CA ALA A 404 2.11 -51.47 -25.56
C ALA A 404 1.81 -50.19 -24.74
N ASN A 405 2.27 -50.15 -23.49
CA ASN A 405 1.95 -49.11 -22.52
C ASN A 405 3.01 -48.01 -22.40
N LEU A 406 4.24 -48.27 -22.87
CA LEU A 406 5.36 -47.35 -22.74
C LEU A 406 5.53 -46.50 -24.00
N HIS A 407 5.44 -45.19 -23.84
CA HIS A 407 5.73 -44.21 -24.88
C HIS A 407 6.97 -43.41 -24.50
N VAL A 408 8.00 -43.45 -25.35
CA VAL A 408 9.21 -42.65 -25.16
C VAL A 408 9.09 -41.37 -25.98
N VAL A 409 9.23 -40.23 -25.32
CA VAL A 409 9.26 -38.90 -25.94
C VAL A 409 10.63 -38.29 -25.69
N LEU A 410 11.39 -38.13 -26.77
CA LEU A 410 12.71 -37.51 -26.78
C LEU A 410 12.57 -36.02 -27.08
N ALA A 411 13.03 -35.15 -26.19
CA ALA A 411 13.02 -33.70 -26.40
C ALA A 411 14.45 -33.19 -26.63
N MET A 412 14.82 -33.04 -27.90
CA MET A 412 16.18 -32.71 -28.33
C MET A 412 16.24 -31.34 -28.99
N SER A 413 17.42 -30.73 -28.96
CA SER A 413 17.71 -29.44 -29.58
C SER A 413 18.50 -29.64 -30.88
N PRO A 414 18.12 -28.95 -31.97
CA PRO A 414 18.84 -29.01 -33.23
C PRO A 414 20.13 -28.19 -33.22
N ALA A 415 20.41 -27.44 -32.16
CA ALA A 415 21.60 -26.60 -32.08
C ALA A 415 22.86 -27.44 -31.83
N GLY A 416 23.89 -27.18 -32.64
CA GLY A 416 25.17 -27.92 -32.61
C GLY A 416 25.15 -29.22 -33.43
N ASP A 417 26.27 -29.94 -33.38
CA ASP A 417 26.47 -31.18 -34.13
C ASP A 417 26.14 -32.45 -33.31
N ALA A 418 25.83 -32.29 -32.01
CA ALA A 418 25.55 -33.37 -31.08
C ALA A 418 24.35 -34.23 -31.53
N LEU A 419 23.21 -33.61 -31.84
CA LEU A 419 22.00 -34.34 -32.27
C LEU A 419 22.25 -35.16 -33.54
N ARG A 420 22.95 -34.58 -34.53
CA ARG A 420 23.33 -35.27 -35.77
C ARG A 420 24.18 -36.50 -35.48
N THR A 421 25.16 -36.37 -34.58
CA THR A 421 26.05 -37.45 -34.18
C THR A 421 25.30 -38.54 -33.42
N ARG A 422 24.43 -38.17 -32.47
CA ARG A 422 23.57 -39.08 -31.71
C ARG A 422 22.62 -39.86 -32.62
N CYS A 423 21.91 -39.19 -33.54
CA CYS A 423 21.03 -39.88 -34.48
C CYS A 423 21.77 -40.81 -35.46
N ARG A 424 23.06 -40.57 -35.72
CA ARG A 424 23.90 -41.47 -36.53
C ARG A 424 24.37 -42.67 -35.72
N SER A 425 24.78 -42.47 -34.47
CA SER A 425 25.24 -43.53 -33.57
C SER A 425 24.08 -44.43 -33.11
N PHE A 426 22.91 -43.83 -32.84
CA PHE A 426 21.72 -44.48 -32.31
C PHE A 426 20.56 -44.41 -33.31
N SER A 427 20.52 -45.39 -34.22
CA SER A 427 19.54 -45.43 -35.31
C SER A 427 18.08 -45.54 -34.85
N GLY A 428 17.82 -46.03 -33.63
CA GLY A 428 16.47 -46.12 -33.06
C GLY A 428 15.78 -44.76 -32.95
N PHE A 429 16.55 -43.67 -32.81
CA PHE A 429 16.02 -42.32 -32.62
C PHE A 429 15.30 -41.83 -33.87
N THR A 430 15.84 -42.10 -35.07
CA THR A 430 15.21 -41.69 -36.33
C THR A 430 14.27 -42.77 -36.87
N ALA A 431 14.59 -44.05 -36.65
CA ALA A 431 13.83 -45.14 -37.22
C ALA A 431 12.55 -45.44 -36.43
N CYS A 432 12.60 -45.47 -35.09
CA CYS A 432 11.48 -45.93 -34.26
C CYS A 432 10.57 -44.79 -33.79
N THR A 433 10.99 -43.54 -33.89
CA THR A 433 10.18 -42.39 -33.48
C THR A 433 9.48 -41.71 -34.67
N THR A 434 8.39 -41.01 -34.38
CA THR A 434 7.79 -39.99 -35.23
C THR A 434 8.44 -38.66 -34.88
N ILE A 435 8.93 -37.95 -35.88
CA ILE A 435 9.66 -36.69 -35.68
C ILE A 435 8.67 -35.54 -35.80
N ASP A 436 8.64 -34.69 -34.77
CA ASP A 436 7.90 -33.43 -34.79
C ASP A 436 8.89 -32.28 -34.59
N TYR A 437 8.97 -31.41 -35.60
CA TYR A 437 9.92 -30.31 -35.60
C TYR A 437 9.26 -29.00 -35.18
N PHE A 438 9.71 -28.46 -34.05
CA PHE A 438 9.28 -27.18 -33.49
C PHE A 438 10.04 -26.05 -34.16
N MET A 439 9.33 -25.32 -35.01
CA MET A 439 9.87 -24.17 -35.73
C MET A 439 9.93 -22.92 -34.85
N ALA A 440 10.64 -21.91 -35.32
CA ALA A 440 10.52 -20.57 -34.76
C ALA A 440 9.06 -20.09 -34.86
N TRP A 441 8.58 -19.40 -33.83
CA TRP A 441 7.20 -18.92 -33.79
C TRP A 441 6.95 -17.90 -34.89
N PRO A 442 5.87 -18.07 -35.69
CA PRO A 442 5.49 -17.07 -36.68
C PRO A 442 5.06 -15.76 -36.01
N ARG A 443 5.00 -14.68 -36.81
CA ARG A 443 4.56 -13.35 -36.35
C ARG A 443 3.22 -13.40 -35.60
N GLU A 444 2.28 -14.19 -36.13
CA GLU A 444 0.94 -14.33 -35.56
C GLU A 444 0.96 -15.00 -34.17
N ALA A 445 1.76 -16.05 -34.00
CA ALA A 445 1.92 -16.72 -32.70
C ALA A 445 2.56 -15.78 -31.66
N LEU A 446 3.57 -15.00 -32.04
CA LEU A 446 4.18 -14.01 -31.15
C LEU A 446 3.14 -12.95 -30.71
N LYS A 447 2.32 -12.46 -31.64
CA LYS A 447 1.24 -11.50 -31.35
C LYS A 447 0.18 -12.07 -30.41
N GLU A 448 -0.25 -13.33 -30.61
CA GLU A 448 -1.18 -14.00 -29.70
C GLU A 448 -0.60 -14.19 -28.28
N VAL A 449 0.69 -14.52 -28.18
CA VAL A 449 1.40 -14.63 -26.89
C VAL A 449 1.48 -13.28 -26.19
N ALA A 450 1.82 -12.20 -26.90
CA ALA A 450 1.81 -10.85 -26.35
C ALA A 450 0.42 -10.44 -25.85
N ARG A 451 -0.63 -10.66 -26.63
CA ARG A 451 -2.02 -10.41 -26.25
C ARG A 451 -2.42 -11.14 -24.98
N SER A 452 -2.05 -12.42 -24.88
CA SER A 452 -2.39 -13.24 -23.72
C SER A 452 -1.66 -12.78 -22.46
N LEU A 453 -0.37 -12.46 -22.56
CA LEU A 453 0.45 -12.06 -21.41
C LEU A 453 0.17 -10.62 -20.95
N LEU A 454 -0.24 -9.74 -21.86
CA LEU A 454 -0.60 -8.34 -21.57
C LEU A 454 -2.10 -8.15 -21.32
N ARG A 455 -2.89 -9.21 -21.19
CA ARG A 455 -4.36 -9.12 -21.04
C ARG A 455 -4.76 -8.23 -19.87
N ASP A 456 -4.10 -8.42 -18.73
CA ASP A 456 -4.42 -7.78 -17.45
C ASP A 456 -3.80 -6.38 -17.28
N GLU A 457 -2.89 -5.99 -18.19
CA GLU A 457 -2.19 -4.69 -18.11
C GLU A 457 -3.05 -3.53 -18.64
N THR A 458 -3.00 -2.40 -17.93
CA THR A 458 -3.76 -1.19 -18.29
C THR A 458 -3.02 -0.40 -19.38
N LEU A 459 -3.28 -0.74 -20.65
CA LEU A 459 -2.72 -0.09 -21.83
C LEU A 459 -3.81 0.71 -22.59
N PRO A 460 -3.45 1.80 -23.29
CA PRO A 460 -4.41 2.53 -24.13
C PRO A 460 -4.89 1.66 -25.30
N GLU A 461 -6.21 1.57 -25.50
CA GLU A 461 -6.80 0.69 -26.53
C GLU A 461 -6.31 1.01 -27.95
N HIS A 462 -6.09 2.29 -28.25
CA HIS A 462 -5.65 2.74 -29.58
C HIS A 462 -4.20 2.37 -29.92
N SER A 463 -3.34 2.18 -28.91
CA SER A 463 -1.91 1.85 -29.11
C SER A 463 -1.60 0.39 -28.77
N ARG A 464 -2.56 -0.38 -28.28
CA ARG A 464 -2.34 -1.78 -27.85
C ARG A 464 -1.81 -2.66 -28.98
N GLU A 465 -2.38 -2.53 -30.17
CA GLU A 465 -1.92 -3.28 -31.34
C GLU A 465 -0.52 -2.86 -31.79
N ASP A 466 -0.21 -1.57 -31.75
CA ASP A 466 1.12 -1.05 -32.10
C ASP A 466 2.20 -1.50 -31.10
N ILE A 467 1.86 -1.58 -29.81
CA ILE A 467 2.71 -2.11 -28.74
C ILE A 467 3.00 -3.59 -28.99
N GLU A 468 1.96 -4.39 -29.30
CA GLU A 468 2.10 -5.81 -29.62
C GLU A 468 2.99 -5.99 -30.86
N ASP A 469 2.74 -5.25 -31.95
CA ASP A 469 3.53 -5.35 -33.17
C ASP A 469 4.98 -4.88 -32.96
N PHE A 470 5.22 -3.82 -32.18
CA PHE A 470 6.59 -3.41 -31.81
C PHE A 470 7.33 -4.54 -31.09
N MET A 471 6.68 -5.22 -30.15
CA MET A 471 7.32 -6.31 -29.42
C MET A 471 7.74 -7.44 -30.36
N VAL A 472 6.87 -7.80 -31.30
CA VAL A 472 7.14 -8.83 -32.31
C VAL A 472 8.29 -8.38 -33.23
N ASP A 473 8.26 -7.14 -33.71
CA ASP A 473 9.29 -6.60 -34.61
C ASP A 473 10.66 -6.49 -33.94
N ALA A 474 10.70 -6.11 -32.66
CA ALA A 474 11.93 -6.12 -31.87
C ALA A 474 12.50 -7.54 -31.72
N HIS A 475 11.66 -8.54 -31.47
CA HIS A 475 12.10 -9.94 -31.39
C HIS A 475 12.67 -10.44 -32.73
N LEU A 476 11.91 -10.21 -33.81
CA LEU A 476 12.27 -10.68 -35.15
C LEU A 476 13.52 -9.96 -35.68
N SER A 477 13.71 -8.67 -35.38
CA SER A 477 14.92 -7.94 -35.81
C SER A 477 16.18 -8.52 -35.18
N VAL A 478 16.14 -8.91 -33.90
CA VAL A 478 17.26 -9.57 -33.23
C VAL A 478 17.52 -10.94 -33.82
N ALA A 479 16.47 -11.75 -34.03
CA ALA A 479 16.60 -13.11 -34.53
C ALA A 479 17.08 -13.20 -35.99
N THR A 480 16.60 -12.31 -36.85
CA THR A 480 16.81 -12.41 -38.32
C THR A 480 17.93 -11.50 -38.84
N CYS A 481 18.18 -10.37 -38.19
CA CYS A 481 19.15 -9.37 -38.67
C CYS A 481 20.39 -9.33 -37.77
N TYR A 482 20.23 -8.97 -36.49
CA TYR A 482 21.36 -8.69 -35.62
C TYR A 482 22.15 -9.93 -35.19
N ALA A 483 21.48 -11.03 -34.83
CA ALA A 483 22.20 -12.24 -34.42
C ALA A 483 23.05 -12.85 -35.57
N PRO A 484 22.54 -12.99 -36.81
CA PRO A 484 23.37 -13.44 -37.94
C PRO A 484 24.48 -12.45 -38.32
N GLU A 485 24.23 -11.15 -38.20
CA GLU A 485 25.25 -10.13 -38.46
C GLU A 485 26.36 -10.14 -37.41
N PHE A 486 26.00 -10.31 -36.14
CA PHE A 486 26.94 -10.46 -35.04
C PHE A 486 27.79 -11.72 -35.21
N GLU A 487 27.20 -12.85 -35.61
CA GLU A 487 27.93 -14.08 -35.96
C GLU A 487 28.94 -13.82 -37.08
N ARG A 488 28.54 -13.08 -38.12
CA ARG A 488 29.41 -12.74 -39.25
C ARG A 488 30.57 -11.83 -38.86
N ARG A 489 30.35 -10.82 -38.01
CA ARG A 489 31.37 -9.81 -37.64
C ARG A 489 32.26 -10.27 -36.49
N ALA A 490 31.68 -10.84 -35.44
CA ALA A 490 32.36 -11.20 -34.20
C ALA A 490 32.74 -12.70 -34.12
N GLY A 491 32.20 -13.54 -35.02
CA GLY A 491 32.43 -14.99 -34.99
C GLY A 491 31.77 -15.69 -33.79
N ARG A 492 30.80 -15.04 -33.15
CA ARG A 492 30.09 -15.53 -31.94
C ARG A 492 28.61 -15.70 -32.28
N LYS A 493 28.01 -16.82 -31.89
CA LYS A 493 26.63 -17.11 -32.22
C LYS A 493 25.74 -16.59 -31.10
N ILE A 494 24.57 -16.06 -31.43
CA ILE A 494 23.58 -15.68 -30.42
C ILE A 494 22.30 -16.41 -30.77
N PHE A 495 21.76 -17.12 -29.79
CA PHE A 495 20.49 -17.81 -29.94
C PHE A 495 19.37 -16.94 -29.38
N VAL A 496 18.39 -16.66 -30.23
CA VAL A 496 17.16 -15.98 -29.83
C VAL A 496 16.08 -17.04 -29.67
N THR A 497 15.54 -17.18 -28.46
CA THR A 497 14.53 -18.19 -28.16
C THR A 497 13.16 -17.59 -27.86
N PRO A 498 12.08 -18.35 -28.02
CA PRO A 498 10.74 -17.95 -27.55
C PRO A 498 10.71 -17.57 -26.07
N GLN A 499 11.56 -18.20 -25.23
CA GLN A 499 11.66 -17.81 -23.82
C GLN A 499 12.21 -16.39 -23.64
N ASN A 500 13.13 -15.93 -24.50
CA ASN A 500 13.59 -14.53 -24.46
C ASN A 500 12.44 -13.56 -24.74
N TYR A 501 11.50 -13.94 -25.62
CA TYR A 501 10.31 -13.14 -25.92
C TYR A 501 9.33 -13.07 -24.74
N ILE A 502 9.06 -14.21 -24.11
CA ILE A 502 8.22 -14.24 -22.90
C ILE A 502 8.86 -13.39 -21.79
N ASP A 503 10.17 -13.51 -21.59
CA ASP A 503 10.87 -12.74 -20.57
C ASP A 503 10.88 -11.24 -20.90
N PHE A 504 11.02 -10.86 -22.17
CA PHE A 504 10.86 -9.48 -22.60
C PHE A 504 9.49 -8.91 -22.21
N ILE A 505 8.40 -9.62 -22.51
CA ILE A 505 7.04 -9.18 -22.16
C ILE A 505 6.86 -9.07 -20.64
N ARG A 506 7.36 -10.05 -19.87
CA ARG A 506 7.31 -10.03 -18.40
C ARG A 506 8.12 -8.89 -17.80
N VAL A 507 9.31 -8.61 -18.34
CA VAL A 507 10.15 -7.47 -17.92
C VAL A 507 9.44 -6.16 -18.24
N TYR A 508 8.81 -6.05 -19.42
CA TYR A 508 8.03 -4.88 -19.78
C TYR A 508 6.89 -4.63 -18.78
N ALA A 509 6.03 -5.62 -18.56
CA ALA A 509 4.90 -5.54 -17.63
C ALA A 509 5.36 -5.22 -16.20
N GLY A 510 6.38 -5.93 -15.72
CA GLY A 510 6.96 -5.73 -14.40
C GLY A 510 7.55 -4.32 -14.21
N ASN A 511 8.32 -3.82 -15.18
CA ASN A 511 8.91 -2.49 -15.15
C ASN A 511 7.83 -1.40 -15.23
N LEU A 512 6.83 -1.57 -16.10
CA LEU A 512 5.73 -0.63 -16.24
C LEU A 512 4.93 -0.54 -14.94
N ALA A 513 4.58 -1.67 -14.33
CA ALA A 513 3.85 -1.71 -13.07
C ALA A 513 4.66 -1.11 -11.90
N ALA A 514 5.96 -1.40 -11.83
CA ALA A 514 6.84 -0.83 -10.79
C ALA A 514 6.98 0.70 -10.94
N LYS A 515 7.28 1.19 -12.14
CA LYS A 515 7.47 2.62 -12.39
C LYS A 515 6.17 3.41 -12.30
N ARG A 516 5.03 2.83 -12.65
CA ARG A 516 3.71 3.42 -12.39
C ARG A 516 3.46 3.55 -10.89
N ARG A 517 3.73 2.51 -10.10
CA ARG A 517 3.62 2.58 -8.63
C ARG A 517 4.52 3.67 -8.02
N ASP A 518 5.76 3.81 -8.50
CA ASP A 518 6.68 4.86 -8.03
C ASP A 518 6.15 6.27 -8.37
N LEU A 519 5.58 6.46 -9.56
CA LEU A 519 4.98 7.74 -9.96
C LEU A 519 3.66 8.01 -9.24
N ASP A 520 2.80 7.01 -9.07
CA ASP A 520 1.51 7.14 -8.39
C ASP A 520 1.74 7.46 -6.91
N THR A 521 2.71 6.83 -6.23
CA THR A 521 3.07 7.19 -4.84
C THR A 521 3.66 8.59 -4.72
N LEU A 522 4.44 9.06 -5.70
CA LEU A 522 4.91 10.43 -5.75
C LEU A 522 3.75 11.41 -5.97
N ALA A 523 2.84 11.10 -6.88
CA ALA A 523 1.65 11.89 -7.17
C ALA A 523 0.74 11.98 -5.94
N ASP A 524 0.44 10.87 -5.28
CA ASP A 524 -0.35 10.81 -4.04
C ASP A 524 0.27 11.66 -2.92
N ARG A 525 1.60 11.64 -2.81
CA ARG A 525 2.34 12.46 -1.83
C ARG A 525 2.22 13.95 -2.15
N LEU A 526 2.39 14.33 -3.41
CA LEU A 526 2.27 15.73 -3.86
C LEU A 526 0.83 16.22 -3.70
N GLU A 527 -0.16 15.42 -4.12
CA GLU A 527 -1.58 15.73 -4.00
C GLU A 527 -2.01 15.83 -2.52
N GLY A 528 -1.57 14.90 -1.67
CA GLY A 528 -1.78 14.97 -0.23
C GLY A 528 -1.15 16.21 0.41
N GLY A 529 0.04 16.63 -0.07
CA GLY A 529 0.68 17.88 0.32
C GLY A 529 -0.12 19.11 -0.08
N LEU A 530 -0.51 19.19 -1.35
CA LEU A 530 -1.32 20.28 -1.92
C LEU A 530 -2.69 20.40 -1.24
N SER A 531 -3.35 19.27 -0.96
CA SER A 531 -4.63 19.21 -0.24
C SER A 531 -4.52 19.77 1.18
N LYS A 532 -3.45 19.43 1.91
CA LYS A 532 -3.18 20.01 3.24
C LYS A 532 -2.94 21.52 3.18
N MET A 533 -2.22 22.00 2.17
CA MET A 533 -2.02 23.44 1.96
C MET A 533 -3.32 24.16 1.63
N ALA A 534 -4.17 23.56 0.79
CA ALA A 534 -5.48 24.10 0.45
C ALA A 534 -6.38 24.18 1.70
N SER A 535 -6.41 23.12 2.52
CA SER A 535 -7.14 23.11 3.79
C SER A 535 -6.63 24.15 4.78
N ALA A 536 -5.30 24.31 4.91
CA ALA A 536 -4.70 25.35 5.76
C ALA A 536 -5.04 26.76 5.26
N THR A 537 -5.06 26.98 3.94
CA THR A 537 -5.44 28.25 3.33
C THR A 537 -6.90 28.60 3.64
N GLU A 538 -7.81 27.62 3.56
CA GLU A 538 -9.22 27.84 3.93
C GLU A 538 -9.39 28.07 5.44
N ALA A 539 -8.65 27.36 6.29
CA ALA A 539 -8.68 27.58 7.73
C ALA A 539 -8.22 29.00 8.13
N VAL A 540 -7.17 29.53 7.49
CA VAL A 540 -6.71 30.91 7.72
C VAL A 540 -7.74 31.93 7.23
N LYS A 541 -8.47 31.63 6.15
CA LYS A 541 -9.56 32.49 5.66
C LYS A 541 -10.73 32.56 6.65
N VAL A 542 -11.12 31.42 7.24
CA VAL A 542 -12.13 31.39 8.32
C VAL A 542 -11.65 32.16 9.55
N MET A 543 -10.40 31.92 9.99
CA MET A 543 -9.83 32.60 11.15
C MET A 543 -9.70 34.12 10.94
N ASN A 544 -9.48 34.58 9.70
CA ASN A 544 -9.51 36.00 9.32
C ASN A 544 -10.92 36.60 9.48
N GLN A 545 -11.96 35.87 9.11
CA GLN A 545 -13.35 36.32 9.29
C GLN A 545 -13.70 36.41 10.78
N GLU A 546 -13.38 35.37 11.57
CA GLU A 546 -13.63 35.37 13.02
C GLU A 546 -12.88 36.50 13.74
N LEU A 547 -11.64 36.80 13.35
CA LEU A 547 -10.86 37.91 13.93
C LEU A 547 -11.51 39.26 13.60
N ALA A 548 -12.02 39.44 12.39
CA ALA A 548 -12.73 40.66 12.00
C ALA A 548 -14.00 40.87 12.84
N GLU A 549 -14.79 39.81 13.05
CA GLU A 549 -15.98 39.84 13.90
C GLU A 549 -15.62 40.15 15.36
N LYS A 550 -14.61 39.47 15.92
CA LYS A 550 -14.15 39.72 17.30
C LYS A 550 -13.62 41.14 17.50
N LYS A 551 -12.92 41.72 16.52
CA LYS A 551 -12.45 43.13 16.59
C LYS A 551 -13.62 44.11 16.70
N VAL A 552 -14.70 43.90 15.94
CA VAL A 552 -15.91 44.73 16.04
C VAL A 552 -16.53 44.63 17.44
N ILE A 553 -16.66 43.42 18.00
CA ILE A 553 -17.22 43.20 19.34
C ILE A 553 -16.35 43.87 20.42
N VAL A 554 -15.02 43.82 20.29
CA VAL A 554 -14.09 44.49 21.21
C VAL A 554 -14.30 46.00 21.18
N ASP A 555 -14.42 46.60 20.00
CA ASP A 555 -14.62 48.05 19.86
C ASP A 555 -15.97 48.50 20.43
N GLU A 556 -17.04 47.74 20.20
CA GLU A 556 -18.36 48.02 20.79
C GLU A 556 -18.34 47.97 22.31
N ARG A 557 -17.75 46.92 22.89
CA ARG A 557 -17.65 46.78 24.36
C ARG A 557 -16.71 47.82 24.98
N ARG A 558 -15.64 48.20 24.29
CA ARG A 558 -14.73 49.26 24.74
C ARG A 558 -15.46 50.58 24.92
N ARG A 559 -16.29 50.96 23.94
CA ARG A 559 -17.14 52.16 24.04
C ARG A 559 -18.14 52.06 25.19
N SER A 560 -18.72 50.88 25.42
CA SER A 560 -19.64 50.67 26.53
C SER A 560 -18.97 50.86 27.90
N VAL A 561 -17.73 50.37 28.07
CA VAL A 561 -16.95 50.56 29.30
C VAL A 561 -16.56 52.03 29.48
N GLU A 562 -16.13 52.72 28.42
CA GLU A 562 -15.85 54.18 28.48
C GLU A 562 -17.08 55.00 28.89
N ASN A 563 -18.26 54.65 28.37
CA ASN A 563 -19.51 55.30 28.77
C ASN A 563 -19.86 55.05 30.26
N LEU A 564 -19.68 53.82 30.75
CA LEU A 564 -19.87 53.47 32.16
C LEU A 564 -18.92 54.26 33.08
N ILE A 565 -17.65 54.44 32.67
CA ILE A 565 -16.67 55.23 33.41
C ILE A 565 -17.12 56.69 33.51
N ASN A 566 -17.56 57.28 32.39
CA ASN A 566 -18.07 58.66 32.37
C ASN A 566 -19.30 58.83 33.28
N ASP A 567 -20.22 57.86 33.27
CA ASP A 567 -21.40 57.88 34.14
C ASP A 567 -21.04 57.77 35.64
N ILE A 568 -20.03 56.97 35.98
CA ILE A 568 -19.51 56.85 37.35
C ILE A 568 -18.85 58.17 37.78
N GLU A 569 -18.04 58.80 36.93
CA GLU A 569 -17.41 60.08 37.22
C GLU A 569 -18.44 61.20 37.45
N GLU A 570 -19.48 61.27 36.63
CA GLU A 570 -20.55 62.26 36.78
C GLU A 570 -21.31 62.06 38.10
N LYS A 571 -21.70 60.83 38.43
CA LYS A 571 -22.42 60.51 39.67
C LYS A 571 -21.54 60.68 40.91
N SER A 572 -20.26 60.32 40.83
CA SER A 572 -19.28 60.52 41.89
C SER A 572 -19.04 62.00 42.19
N SER A 573 -18.93 62.84 41.15
CA SER A 573 -18.83 64.29 41.30
C SER A 573 -20.05 64.89 42.01
N LYS A 574 -21.26 64.43 41.67
CA LYS A 574 -22.51 64.83 42.33
C LYS A 574 -22.58 64.38 43.80
N ALA A 575 -22.13 63.16 44.11
CA ALA A 575 -22.05 62.66 45.48
C ALA A 575 -21.06 63.46 46.33
N SER A 576 -19.88 63.78 45.79
CA SER A 576 -18.84 64.57 46.49
C SER A 576 -19.35 65.98 46.85
N LYS A 577 -20.01 66.67 45.91
CA LYS A 577 -20.58 68.01 46.17
C LYS A 577 -21.63 67.97 47.28
N ARG A 578 -22.55 66.99 47.25
CA ARG A 578 -23.57 66.84 48.31
C ARG A 578 -22.97 66.42 49.65
N GLN A 579 -21.86 65.68 49.66
CA GLN A 579 -21.14 65.31 50.88
C GLN A 579 -20.48 66.53 51.53
N GLU A 580 -19.88 67.42 50.73
CA GLU A 580 -19.35 68.71 51.22
C GLU A 580 -20.47 69.60 51.80
N GLU A 581 -21.61 69.71 51.10
CA GLU A 581 -22.78 70.45 51.58
C GLU A 581 -23.31 69.90 52.92
N ALA A 582 -23.39 68.57 53.08
CA ALA A 582 -23.82 67.93 54.32
C ALA A 582 -22.84 68.18 55.48
N THR A 583 -21.53 68.11 55.24
CA THR A 583 -20.52 68.37 56.29
C THR A 583 -20.47 69.83 56.73
N ALA A 584 -20.67 70.77 55.80
CA ALA A 584 -20.77 72.20 56.12
C ALA A 584 -22.02 72.52 56.97
N ALA A 585 -23.18 71.94 56.61
CA ALA A 585 -24.43 72.10 57.37
C ALA A 585 -24.34 71.49 58.78
N ALA A 586 -23.69 70.33 58.93
CA ALA A 586 -23.48 69.70 60.24
C ALA A 586 -22.62 70.57 61.18
N LYS A 587 -21.62 71.27 60.64
CA LYS A 587 -20.75 72.15 61.41
C LYS A 587 -21.48 73.40 61.92
N GLN A 588 -22.33 74.02 61.10
CA GLN A 588 -23.14 75.17 61.52
C GLN A 588 -24.13 74.83 62.65
N ILE A 589 -24.78 73.66 62.59
CA ILE A 589 -25.70 73.20 63.65
C ILE A 589 -24.97 73.05 65.01
N SER A 590 -23.71 72.62 64.99
CA SER A 590 -22.87 72.52 66.19
C SER A 590 -22.50 73.89 66.76
N GLU A 591 -22.23 74.88 65.92
CA GLU A 591 -21.85 76.24 66.34
C GLU A 591 -23.05 76.97 66.98
N ASP A 592 -24.24 76.88 66.39
CA ASP A 592 -25.47 77.46 66.92
C ASP A 592 -25.86 76.88 68.31
N GLN A 593 -25.53 75.61 68.57
CA GLN A 593 -25.79 74.97 69.87
C GLN A 593 -24.98 75.57 71.02
N VAL A 594 -23.75 76.04 70.76
CA VAL A 594 -22.88 76.64 71.79
C VAL A 594 -23.34 78.04 72.16
N VAL A 595 -23.84 78.82 71.19
CA VAL A 595 -24.31 80.19 71.40
C VAL A 595 -25.57 80.25 72.27
N ILE A 596 -26.53 79.35 72.04
CA ILE A 596 -27.79 79.26 72.81
C ILE A 596 -27.52 78.97 74.30
N ALA A 597 -26.52 78.15 74.61
CA ALA A 597 -26.18 77.79 76.00
C ALA A 597 -25.62 78.99 76.79
N ARG A 598 -24.85 79.87 76.14
CA ARG A 598 -24.17 81.00 76.78
C ARG A 598 -25.11 82.17 77.10
N GLU A 599 -26.03 82.50 76.19
CA GLU A 599 -27.04 83.57 76.38
C GLU A 599 -28.01 83.24 77.54
N LYS A 600 -28.34 81.96 77.73
CA LYS A 600 -29.23 81.49 78.80
C LYS A 600 -28.62 81.69 80.20
N GLN A 601 -27.32 81.44 80.36
CA GLN A 601 -26.63 81.56 81.66
C GLN A 601 -26.51 83.02 82.14
N SER A 602 -26.37 83.98 81.21
CA SER A 602 -26.25 85.41 81.53
C SER A 602 -27.56 86.07 82.00
N ALA A 603 -28.71 85.46 81.68
CA ALA A 603 -30.02 85.97 82.10
C ALA A 603 -30.34 85.63 83.57
N ASP A 604 -29.85 84.49 84.08
CA ASP A 604 -30.16 84.00 85.43
C ASP A 604 -29.32 84.68 86.53
N GLU A 605 -28.07 85.07 86.24
CA GLU A 605 -27.18 85.75 87.22
C GLU A 605 -27.64 87.17 87.59
N ALA A 606 -28.25 87.89 86.64
CA ALA A 606 -28.69 89.28 86.86
C ALA A 606 -29.93 89.39 87.78
N LEU A 607 -30.74 88.33 87.89
CA LEU A 607 -31.95 88.32 88.71
C LEU A 607 -31.66 88.07 90.21
N ALA A 608 -30.53 87.42 90.52
CA ALA A 608 -30.17 87.04 91.89
C ALA A 608 -29.77 88.22 92.79
N ALA A 609 -29.31 89.34 92.21
CA ALA A 609 -28.76 90.47 92.97
C ALA A 609 -29.80 91.30 93.75
N ALA A 610 -31.08 91.27 93.39
CA ALA A 610 -32.13 92.12 93.98
C ALA A 610 -32.98 91.45 95.08
N ILE A 611 -32.79 90.15 95.32
CA ILE A 611 -33.55 89.36 96.30
C ILE A 611 -33.23 89.74 97.77
N PRO A 612 -31.96 90.02 98.16
CA PRO A 612 -31.61 90.29 99.57
C PRO A 612 -32.23 91.57 100.15
N ALA A 613 -32.41 92.61 99.32
CA ALA A 613 -32.98 93.89 99.73
C ALA A 613 -34.49 93.79 100.08
N LEU A 614 -35.20 92.87 99.42
CA LEU A 614 -36.63 92.64 99.61
C LEU A 614 -36.92 91.81 100.88
N GLU A 615 -36.06 90.83 101.18
CA GLU A 615 -36.12 90.02 102.40
C GLU A 615 -35.77 90.81 103.67
N ALA A 616 -34.92 91.85 103.56
CA ALA A 616 -34.64 92.76 104.66
C ALA A 616 -35.85 93.63 105.04
N ALA A 617 -36.64 94.07 104.05
CA ALA A 617 -37.87 94.85 104.28
C ALA A 617 -39.02 94.01 104.85
N ALA A 618 -39.16 92.74 104.44
CA ALA A 618 -40.16 91.83 105.01
C ALA A 618 -39.93 91.58 106.52
N ARG A 619 -38.66 91.38 106.93
CA ARG A 619 -38.29 91.19 108.34
C ARG A 619 -38.56 92.42 109.22
N ALA A 620 -38.41 93.62 108.67
CA ALA A 620 -38.71 94.86 109.40
C ALA A 620 -40.20 95.00 109.72
N LEU A 621 -41.09 94.50 108.85
CA LEU A 621 -42.55 94.51 109.06
C LEU A 621 -43.04 93.52 110.13
N GLU A 622 -42.40 92.36 110.27
CA GLU A 622 -42.78 91.34 111.27
C GLU A 622 -42.50 91.77 112.72
N THR A 623 -41.59 92.72 112.94
CA THR A 623 -41.25 93.25 114.28
C THR A 623 -42.26 94.28 114.83
N LEU A 624 -43.30 94.60 114.07
CA LEU A 624 -44.37 95.54 114.43
C LEU A 624 -45.56 94.80 115.04
N ASP A 625 -45.80 95.02 116.34
CA ASP A 625 -46.99 94.48 117.02
C ASP A 625 -48.18 95.43 116.89
N LYS A 626 -49.41 94.88 117.01
CA LYS A 626 -50.66 95.65 116.95
C LYS A 626 -50.70 96.82 117.95
N LYS A 627 -49.95 96.73 119.05
CA LYS A 627 -49.79 97.79 120.06
C LYS A 627 -49.04 99.02 119.51
N ASP A 628 -48.01 98.81 118.69
CA ASP A 628 -47.18 99.88 118.12
C ASP A 628 -47.97 100.68 117.04
N ILE A 629 -48.88 100.00 116.32
CA ILE A 629 -49.80 100.67 115.36
C ILE A 629 -50.91 101.44 116.09
N THR A 630 -51.39 100.94 117.23
CA THR A 630 -52.34 101.71 118.06
C THR A 630 -51.74 102.99 118.63
N GLU A 631 -50.42 103.05 118.82
CA GLU A 631 -49.71 104.26 119.26
C GLU A 631 -49.78 105.36 118.18
N ILE A 632 -49.49 105.03 116.92
CA ILE A 632 -49.64 105.98 115.80
C ILE A 632 -51.12 106.41 115.63
N LYS A 633 -52.06 105.51 115.90
CA LYS A 633 -53.51 105.78 115.84
C LYS A 633 -54.02 106.73 116.92
N ALA A 634 -53.45 106.70 118.12
CA ALA A 634 -53.92 107.48 119.27
C ALA A 634 -53.69 108.99 119.10
N PHE A 635 -52.84 109.40 118.17
CA PHE A 635 -52.64 110.82 117.89
C PHE A 635 -53.91 111.47 117.32
N ALA A 636 -54.38 112.53 117.99
CA ALA A 636 -55.40 113.44 117.47
C ALA A 636 -54.85 114.23 116.28
N THR A 637 -53.58 114.64 116.37
CA THR A 637 -52.76 115.21 115.29
C THR A 637 -51.32 114.69 115.45
N PRO A 638 -50.84 113.77 114.59
CA PRO A 638 -49.49 113.20 114.71
C PRO A 638 -48.40 114.20 114.28
N PRO A 639 -47.13 113.97 114.68
CA PRO A 639 -45.99 114.70 114.12
C PRO A 639 -45.90 114.53 112.60
N LYS A 640 -45.64 115.64 111.88
CA LYS A 640 -45.61 115.69 110.40
C LYS A 640 -44.75 114.60 109.72
N PRO A 641 -43.57 114.22 110.24
CA PRO A 641 -42.75 113.17 109.61
C PRO A 641 -43.42 111.79 109.61
N VAL A 642 -44.10 111.40 110.69
CA VAL A 642 -44.85 110.12 110.76
C VAL A 642 -46.04 110.15 109.81
N MET A 643 -46.73 111.28 109.73
CA MET A 643 -47.85 111.49 108.80
C MET A 643 -47.42 111.27 107.34
N TYR A 644 -46.27 111.79 106.93
CA TYR A 644 -45.78 111.61 105.55
C TYR A 644 -45.37 110.17 105.24
N VAL A 645 -44.75 109.43 106.17
CA VAL A 645 -44.47 108.00 105.94
C VAL A 645 -45.77 107.22 105.76
N CYS A 646 -46.78 107.47 106.59
CA CYS A 646 -48.10 106.84 106.41
C CYS A 646 -48.75 107.23 105.07
N MET A 647 -48.57 108.48 104.62
CA MET A 647 -49.03 108.90 103.29
C MET A 647 -48.26 108.22 102.14
N CYS A 648 -46.95 107.96 102.27
CA CYS A 648 -46.21 107.17 101.28
C CYS A 648 -46.74 105.74 101.15
N VAL A 649 -47.15 105.14 102.27
CA VAL A 649 -47.83 103.84 102.27
C VAL A 649 -49.22 103.95 101.63
N VAL A 650 -49.95 105.06 101.83
CA VAL A 650 -51.24 105.33 101.15
C VAL A 650 -51.07 105.43 99.63
N VAL A 651 -49.97 106.02 99.14
CA VAL A 651 -49.68 106.11 97.70
C VAL A 651 -49.44 104.73 97.07
N LEU A 652 -48.84 103.79 97.82
CA LEU A 652 -48.64 102.42 97.37
C LEU A 652 -49.92 101.57 97.41
N ARG A 653 -50.98 102.04 98.08
CA ARG A 653 -52.31 101.41 98.16
C ARG A 653 -52.30 99.90 98.47
N PRO A 654 -51.69 99.47 99.60
CA PRO A 654 -51.59 98.05 99.94
C PRO A 654 -52.94 97.34 100.12
N LEU A 655 -54.01 98.04 100.52
CA LEU A 655 -55.37 97.46 100.61
C LEU A 655 -56.21 97.69 99.34
N GLY A 656 -55.68 98.43 98.35
CA GLY A 656 -56.32 98.74 97.07
C GLY A 656 -57.50 99.72 97.13
N LYS A 657 -57.93 100.12 98.33
CA LYS A 657 -59.12 100.95 98.59
C LYS A 657 -58.80 102.36 99.09
N GLU A 658 -57.53 102.66 99.35
CA GLU A 658 -57.15 103.92 99.97
C GLU A 658 -57.24 105.10 98.98
N SER A 659 -57.93 106.18 99.40
CA SER A 659 -58.06 107.42 98.63
C SER A 659 -57.19 108.54 99.19
N GLU A 660 -56.40 109.16 98.31
CA GLU A 660 -55.44 110.22 98.65
C GLU A 660 -56.14 111.55 99.02
N THR A 661 -57.39 111.75 98.62
CA THR A 661 -58.14 113.01 98.82
C THR A 661 -58.59 113.25 100.27
N GLU A 662 -58.59 112.21 101.11
CA GLU A 662 -59.06 112.27 102.49
C GLU A 662 -57.96 112.62 103.51
N GLY A 663 -56.72 112.82 103.04
CA GLY A 663 -55.57 113.22 103.87
C GLY A 663 -55.30 112.24 105.03
N TRP A 664 -54.91 112.78 106.20
CA TRP A 664 -54.62 111.97 107.38
C TRP A 664 -55.79 111.10 107.84
N ASN A 665 -57.04 111.49 107.56
CA ASN A 665 -58.21 110.65 107.89
C ASN A 665 -58.21 109.35 107.09
N GLY A 666 -57.78 109.38 105.82
CA GLY A 666 -57.60 108.18 104.98
C GLY A 666 -56.45 107.29 105.46
N ALA A 667 -55.32 107.88 105.86
CA ALA A 667 -54.22 107.14 106.49
C ALA A 667 -54.64 106.50 107.82
N LYS A 668 -55.45 107.19 108.64
CA LYS A 668 -55.98 106.68 109.90
C LYS A 668 -57.00 105.55 109.70
N ALA A 669 -57.77 105.58 108.61
CA ALA A 669 -58.66 104.49 108.21
C ALA A 669 -57.88 103.24 107.79
N MET A 670 -56.81 103.39 106.99
CA MET A 670 -55.90 102.30 106.62
C MET A 670 -55.25 101.66 107.87
N LEU A 671 -54.75 102.48 108.81
CA LEU A 671 -54.17 101.98 110.07
C LEU A 671 -55.19 101.32 111.01
N ASN A 672 -56.50 101.50 110.77
CA ASN A 672 -57.58 100.89 111.55
C ASN A 672 -57.96 99.48 111.06
N ASP A 673 -57.53 99.10 109.85
CA ASP A 673 -57.85 97.81 109.24
C ASP A 673 -57.11 96.66 109.95
N VAL A 674 -57.85 95.59 110.27
CA VAL A 674 -57.32 94.41 110.98
C VAL A 674 -56.29 93.65 110.12
N ASN A 675 -56.32 93.80 108.80
CA ASN A 675 -55.45 93.09 107.84
C ASN A 675 -54.28 93.93 107.29
N PHE A 676 -54.12 95.19 107.74
CA PHE A 676 -53.14 96.12 107.19
C PHE A 676 -51.70 95.57 107.18
N LEU A 677 -51.19 95.05 108.30
CA LEU A 677 -49.83 94.47 108.37
C LEU A 677 -49.63 93.32 107.39
N LYS A 678 -50.66 92.47 107.19
CA LYS A 678 -50.61 91.33 106.28
C LYS A 678 -50.56 91.78 104.82
N SER A 679 -51.29 92.85 104.48
CA SER A 679 -51.30 93.43 103.12
C SER A 679 -49.98 94.08 102.71
N LEU A 680 -49.12 94.46 103.67
CA LEU A 680 -47.77 94.96 103.39
C LEU A 680 -46.76 93.83 103.09
N ILE A 681 -46.95 92.66 103.70
CA ILE A 681 -46.10 91.48 103.48
C ILE A 681 -46.42 90.84 102.12
N ASP A 682 -47.70 90.66 101.80
CA ASP A 682 -48.15 89.98 100.58
C ASP A 682 -48.26 90.92 99.34
N TYR A 683 -47.60 92.08 99.38
CA TYR A 683 -47.75 93.10 98.33
C TYR A 683 -47.13 92.65 96.98
N PRO A 684 -47.87 92.72 95.86
CA PRO A 684 -47.38 92.30 94.55
C PRO A 684 -46.35 93.30 93.97
N LYS A 685 -45.07 92.93 94.10
CA LYS A 685 -43.89 93.75 93.80
C LYS A 685 -43.67 94.09 92.31
N ASP A 686 -44.18 93.29 91.38
CA ASP A 686 -44.02 93.51 89.92
C ASP A 686 -45.07 94.47 89.31
N THR A 687 -46.07 94.90 90.10
CA THR A 687 -47.17 95.78 89.65
C THR A 687 -46.99 97.26 89.97
N ILE A 688 -45.86 97.64 90.56
CA ILE A 688 -45.56 99.04 90.91
C ILE A 688 -45.41 99.86 89.62
N THR A 689 -46.09 100.99 89.54
CA THR A 689 -46.01 101.88 88.35
C THR A 689 -45.08 103.07 88.58
N ASP A 690 -44.40 103.53 87.52
CA ASP A 690 -43.49 104.69 87.56
C ASP A 690 -44.15 105.97 88.11
N LYS A 691 -45.47 106.11 87.96
CA LYS A 691 -46.25 107.22 88.52
C LYS A 691 -46.31 107.20 90.05
N GLN A 692 -46.40 106.02 90.67
CA GLN A 692 -46.45 105.85 92.12
C GLN A 692 -45.08 106.12 92.76
N VAL A 693 -44.00 105.64 92.15
CA VAL A 693 -42.62 105.88 92.62
C VAL A 693 -42.25 107.37 92.60
N LYS A 694 -42.63 108.10 91.54
CA LYS A 694 -42.40 109.56 91.45
C LYS A 694 -43.12 110.34 92.55
N LYS A 695 -44.37 109.99 92.87
CA LYS A 695 -45.13 110.63 93.96
C LYS A 695 -44.51 110.36 95.33
N ILE A 696 -43.99 109.15 95.57
CA ILE A 696 -43.30 108.81 96.82
C ILE A 696 -42.02 109.63 96.98
N ALA A 697 -41.29 109.88 95.89
CA ALA A 697 -40.14 110.78 95.89
C ALA A 697 -40.52 112.25 96.21
N GLU A 698 -41.68 112.74 95.77
CA GLU A 698 -42.17 114.08 96.11
C GLU A 698 -42.47 114.25 97.61
N TYR A 699 -42.92 113.20 98.31
CA TYR A 699 -43.11 113.24 99.76
C TYR A 699 -41.78 113.19 100.53
N PHE A 700 -40.77 112.44 100.05
CA PHE A 700 -39.43 112.42 100.64
C PHE A 700 -38.70 113.77 100.52
N ASN A 701 -38.93 114.51 99.42
CA ASN A 701 -38.25 115.78 99.17
C ASN A 701 -38.83 116.99 99.94
N LYS A 702 -40.00 116.86 100.57
CA LYS A 702 -40.63 117.96 101.33
C LYS A 702 -39.94 118.26 102.67
N GLU A 703 -39.29 117.28 103.30
CA GLU A 703 -38.39 117.46 104.45
C GLU A 703 -37.22 116.45 104.39
N PRO A 704 -36.11 116.78 103.71
CA PRO A 704 -35.03 115.82 103.44
C PRO A 704 -34.31 115.30 104.69
N GLU A 705 -34.23 116.08 105.77
CA GLU A 705 -33.45 115.74 106.97
C GLU A 705 -34.16 114.85 107.99
N SER A 706 -35.48 114.65 107.81
CA SER A 706 -36.36 113.92 108.75
C SER A 706 -36.52 112.42 108.40
N PHE A 707 -36.20 111.98 107.17
CA PHE A 707 -36.45 110.61 106.66
C PHE A 707 -35.22 109.68 106.67
N THR A 708 -34.50 109.68 107.79
CA THR A 708 -33.44 108.71 108.09
C THR A 708 -33.90 107.74 109.17
N SER A 709 -33.55 106.46 109.02
CA SER A 709 -34.06 105.36 109.86
C SER A 709 -33.80 105.58 111.36
N GLU A 710 -32.68 106.22 111.71
CA GLU A 710 -32.27 106.47 113.09
C GLU A 710 -33.05 107.60 113.79
N LYS A 711 -33.40 108.69 113.09
CA LYS A 711 -34.23 109.77 113.64
C LYS A 711 -35.69 109.35 113.71
N MET A 712 -36.18 108.62 112.70
CA MET A 712 -37.56 108.14 112.65
C MET A 712 -37.84 107.13 113.77
N ALA A 713 -36.88 106.25 114.10
CA ALA A 713 -36.99 105.30 115.20
C ALA A 713 -37.13 105.97 116.59
N LYS A 714 -36.50 107.14 116.80
CA LYS A 714 -36.64 107.92 118.04
C LYS A 714 -38.03 108.57 118.18
N ILE A 715 -38.68 108.87 117.07
CA ILE A 715 -40.00 109.53 117.04
C ILE A 715 -41.12 108.49 117.06
N SER A 716 -40.98 107.40 116.32
CA SER A 716 -41.90 106.26 116.33
C SER A 716 -41.24 105.02 115.73
N LYS A 717 -41.18 103.93 116.52
CA LYS A 717 -40.69 102.63 116.06
C LYS A 717 -41.50 102.12 114.87
N ALA A 718 -42.83 102.27 114.91
CA ALA A 718 -43.72 101.88 113.82
C ALA A 718 -43.54 102.74 112.56
N GLY A 719 -43.22 104.03 112.70
CA GLY A 719 -42.89 104.90 111.57
C GLY A 719 -41.61 104.47 110.82
N ASN A 720 -40.62 103.92 111.53
CA ASN A 720 -39.39 103.45 110.91
C ASN A 720 -39.56 102.13 110.12
N GLY A 721 -40.36 101.20 110.64
CA GLY A 721 -40.68 99.95 109.96
C GLY A 721 -41.37 100.19 108.61
N LEU A 722 -42.37 101.09 108.58
CA LEU A 722 -43.06 101.48 107.35
C LEU A 722 -42.14 102.21 106.35
N LEU A 723 -41.22 103.05 106.83
CA LEU A 723 -40.26 103.77 105.98
C LEU A 723 -39.28 102.82 105.26
N THR A 724 -38.79 101.80 105.97
CA THR A 724 -37.82 100.83 105.41
C THR A 724 -38.45 99.99 104.32
N TRP A 725 -39.73 99.60 104.49
CA TRP A 725 -40.48 98.86 103.49
C TRP A 725 -40.71 99.66 102.20
N VAL A 726 -41.10 100.94 102.31
CA VAL A 726 -41.32 101.80 101.13
C VAL A 726 -40.05 101.94 100.28
N LYS A 727 -38.85 102.00 100.89
CA LYS A 727 -37.58 102.12 100.13
C LYS A 727 -37.22 100.86 99.35
N ALA A 728 -37.39 99.67 99.94
CA ALA A 728 -37.04 98.41 99.27
C ALA A 728 -37.93 98.12 98.05
N MET A 729 -39.21 98.52 98.08
CA MET A 729 -40.13 98.34 96.96
C MET A 729 -39.78 99.21 95.74
N VAL A 730 -39.15 100.35 95.94
CA VAL A 730 -38.66 101.21 94.85
C VAL A 730 -37.42 100.61 94.17
N GLU A 731 -36.55 99.93 94.92
CA GLU A 731 -35.29 99.37 94.40
C GLU A 731 -35.50 98.12 93.53
N TYR A 732 -36.48 97.26 93.88
CA TYR A 732 -36.83 96.07 93.11
C TYR A 732 -37.35 96.40 91.69
N HIS A 733 -38.19 97.43 91.56
CA HIS A 733 -38.76 97.87 90.28
C HIS A 733 -37.67 98.31 89.27
N HIS A 734 -36.56 98.87 89.74
CA HIS A 734 -35.47 99.27 88.87
C HIS A 734 -34.67 98.10 88.28
N VAL A 735 -34.56 96.97 89.00
CA VAL A 735 -33.80 95.80 88.53
C VAL A 735 -34.60 94.95 87.54
N ALA A 736 -35.90 94.77 87.76
CA ALA A 736 -36.77 93.98 86.90
C ALA A 736 -36.80 94.46 85.43
N LYS A 737 -36.67 95.77 85.20
CA LYS A 737 -36.66 96.40 83.86
C LYS A 737 -35.44 96.05 83.00
N SER A 738 -34.35 95.53 83.60
CA SER A 738 -33.08 95.28 82.91
C SER A 738 -32.93 93.87 82.31
N VAL A 739 -33.77 92.90 82.71
CA VAL A 739 -33.57 91.46 82.41
C VAL A 739 -34.48 90.92 81.28
N GLU A 740 -35.55 91.63 80.93
CA GLU A 740 -36.58 91.21 79.96
C GLU A 740 -36.10 90.99 78.49
N PRO A 741 -35.14 91.76 77.93
CA PRO A 741 -34.69 91.58 76.54
C PRO A 741 -33.95 90.26 76.28
N LYS A 742 -33.23 89.73 77.28
CA LYS A 742 -32.37 88.54 77.12
C LYS A 742 -33.18 87.24 76.99
N ARG A 743 -34.41 87.20 77.50
CA ARG A 743 -35.28 86.01 77.42
C ARG A 743 -35.83 85.72 76.02
N LYS A 744 -36.09 86.74 75.20
CA LYS A 744 -36.64 86.56 73.85
C LYS A 744 -35.60 86.08 72.82
N SER A 745 -34.34 86.50 72.97
CA SER A 745 -33.22 86.10 72.10
C SER A 745 -32.98 84.58 72.10
N VAL A 746 -33.13 83.93 73.26
CA VAL A 746 -32.88 82.49 73.43
C VAL A 746 -33.93 81.61 72.72
N GLU A 747 -35.15 82.09 72.52
CA GLU A 747 -36.24 81.33 71.90
C GLU A 747 -36.14 81.29 70.37
N GLU A 748 -35.78 82.40 69.72
CA GLU A 748 -35.65 82.49 68.26
C GLU A 748 -34.52 81.61 67.70
N LEU A 749 -33.38 81.52 68.40
CA LEU A 749 -32.24 80.70 67.98
C LEU A 749 -32.55 79.19 68.05
N SER A 750 -33.45 78.76 68.96
CA SER A 750 -33.81 77.35 69.12
C SER A 750 -34.63 76.78 67.97
N VAL A 751 -35.46 77.59 67.32
CA VAL A 751 -36.31 77.18 66.19
C VAL A 751 -35.49 76.98 64.91
N ARG A 752 -34.51 77.85 64.65
CA ARG A 752 -33.62 77.74 63.46
C ARG A 752 -32.83 76.43 63.46
N LYS A 753 -32.33 76.01 64.61
CA LYS A 753 -31.55 74.77 64.75
C LYS A 753 -32.35 73.53 64.32
N ALA A 754 -33.60 73.41 64.75
CA ALA A 754 -34.45 72.24 64.46
C ALA A 754 -34.78 72.09 62.96
N GLN A 755 -34.79 73.19 62.21
CA GLN A 755 -35.05 73.16 60.77
C GLN A 755 -33.82 72.68 59.98
N ALA A 756 -32.62 73.15 60.36
CA ALA A 756 -31.36 72.71 59.76
C ALA A 756 -31.08 71.20 59.98
N GLU A 757 -31.45 70.64 61.14
CA GLU A 757 -31.31 69.20 61.43
C GLU A 757 -32.16 68.30 60.50
N ARG A 758 -33.35 68.77 60.07
CA ARG A 758 -34.21 68.00 59.13
C ARG A 758 -33.64 68.00 57.71
N ASP A 759 -33.11 69.12 57.24
CA ASP A 759 -32.50 69.21 55.92
C ASP A 759 -31.22 68.36 55.82
N LEU A 760 -30.41 68.32 56.88
CA LEU A 760 -29.24 67.45 56.99
C LEU A 760 -29.61 65.96 56.84
N ALA A 761 -30.69 65.51 57.49
CA ALA A 761 -31.15 64.13 57.42
C ALA A 761 -31.62 63.74 56.00
N ARG A 762 -32.26 64.66 55.26
CA ARG A 762 -32.64 64.44 53.86
C ARG A 762 -31.41 64.29 52.96
N THR A 763 -30.42 65.17 53.10
CA THR A 763 -29.18 65.10 52.30
C THR A 763 -28.40 63.81 52.54
N HIS A 764 -28.38 63.30 53.79
CA HIS A 764 -27.76 62.00 54.10
C HIS A 764 -28.47 60.81 53.43
N LEU A 765 -29.80 60.83 53.31
CA LEU A 765 -30.55 59.77 52.62
C LEU A 765 -30.23 59.75 51.11
N GLU A 766 -30.20 60.92 50.48
CA GLU A 766 -29.85 61.06 49.06
C GLU A 766 -28.40 60.63 48.77
N LEU A 767 -27.47 60.95 49.69
CA LEU A 767 -26.08 60.47 49.61
C LEU A 767 -25.98 58.94 49.74
N GLY A 768 -26.80 58.33 50.61
CA GLY A 768 -26.90 56.88 50.72
C GLY A 768 -27.33 56.22 49.40
N GLN A 769 -28.36 56.77 48.75
CA GLN A 769 -28.86 56.28 47.46
C GLN A 769 -27.84 56.48 46.32
N LEU A 770 -27.17 57.64 46.26
CA LEU A 770 -26.13 57.89 45.25
C LEU A 770 -24.94 56.94 45.43
N ASN A 771 -24.49 56.71 46.65
CA ASN A 771 -23.36 55.81 46.93
C ASN A 771 -23.69 54.35 46.60
N GLU A 772 -24.93 53.90 46.82
CA GLU A 772 -25.36 52.56 46.43
C GLU A 772 -25.41 52.40 44.90
N GLN A 773 -25.89 53.41 44.17
CA GLN A 773 -25.85 53.42 42.70
C GLN A 773 -24.43 53.44 42.14
N ILE A 774 -23.51 54.20 42.75
CA ILE A 774 -22.09 54.21 42.39
C ILE A 774 -21.47 52.83 42.64
N ALA A 775 -21.77 52.20 43.77
CA ALA A 775 -21.25 50.87 44.11
C ALA A 775 -21.82 49.75 43.20
N ALA A 776 -23.02 49.92 42.65
CA ALA A 776 -23.58 49.03 41.63
C ALA A 776 -22.86 49.22 40.29
N LEU A 777 -22.73 50.47 39.81
CA LEU A 777 -22.04 50.78 38.57
C LEU A 777 -20.55 50.40 38.60
N GLN A 778 -19.87 50.54 39.74
CA GLN A 778 -18.48 50.09 39.92
C GLN A 778 -18.31 48.57 39.86
N ARG A 779 -19.35 47.80 40.26
CA ARG A 779 -19.35 46.34 40.08
C ARG A 779 -19.54 45.99 38.61
N ASP A 780 -20.53 46.59 37.97
CA ASP A 780 -20.79 46.38 36.54
C ASP A 780 -19.59 46.79 35.68
N GLN A 781 -18.88 47.86 36.04
CA GLN A 781 -17.63 48.27 35.40
C GLN A 781 -16.57 47.18 35.50
N LYS A 782 -16.31 46.65 36.70
CA LYS A 782 -15.30 45.59 36.89
C LYS A 782 -15.63 44.33 36.10
N ASP A 783 -16.90 43.94 36.05
CA ASP A 783 -17.32 42.76 35.30
C ASP A 783 -17.18 42.99 33.78
N GLN A 784 -17.56 44.17 33.26
CA GLN A 784 -17.39 44.50 31.85
C GLN A 784 -15.92 44.69 31.45
N GLU A 785 -15.07 45.25 32.32
CA GLU A 785 -13.62 45.37 32.11
C GLU A 785 -12.94 43.99 32.09
N ALA A 786 -13.34 43.08 32.98
CA ALA A 786 -12.82 41.70 32.98
C ALA A 786 -13.18 40.96 31.68
N HIS A 787 -14.43 41.07 31.22
CA HIS A 787 -14.85 40.49 29.94
C HIS A 787 -14.20 41.16 28.73
N LEU A 788 -13.98 42.48 28.76
CA LEU A 788 -13.25 43.19 27.71
C LEU A 788 -11.81 42.67 27.62
N LEU A 789 -11.14 42.51 28.76
CA LEU A 789 -9.77 41.99 28.82
C LEU A 789 -9.70 40.56 28.27
N GLU A 790 -10.65 39.69 28.64
CA GLU A 790 -10.74 38.33 28.12
C GLU A 790 -10.84 38.30 26.59
N ILE A 791 -11.83 39.00 26.02
CA ILE A 791 -12.03 39.05 24.56
C ILE A 791 -10.84 39.71 23.85
N GLN A 792 -10.23 40.75 24.44
CA GLN A 792 -9.00 41.37 23.90
C GLN A 792 -7.82 40.41 23.89
N THR A 793 -7.61 39.64 24.95
CA THR A 793 -6.53 38.64 24.99
C THR A 793 -6.74 37.53 23.97
N GLU A 794 -7.98 37.08 23.77
CA GLU A 794 -8.32 36.11 22.72
C GLU A 794 -8.09 36.68 21.32
N ALA A 795 -8.52 37.91 21.06
CA ALA A 795 -8.34 38.57 19.76
C ALA A 795 -6.84 38.79 19.45
N ALA A 796 -6.05 39.22 20.44
CA ALA A 796 -4.60 39.40 20.28
C ALA A 796 -3.87 38.07 20.06
N LEU A 797 -4.30 36.98 20.73
CA LEU A 797 -3.75 35.64 20.51
C LEU A 797 -4.10 35.13 19.10
N MET A 798 -5.35 35.34 18.66
CA MET A 798 -5.83 34.97 17.33
C MET A 798 -5.08 35.76 16.25
N GLU A 799 -4.86 37.06 16.42
CA GLU A 799 -4.09 37.90 15.50
C GLU A 799 -2.63 37.44 15.37
N LYS A 800 -1.97 37.09 16.49
CA LYS A 800 -0.61 36.52 16.45
C LYS A 800 -0.56 35.19 15.70
N ARG A 801 -1.52 34.29 15.98
CA ARG A 801 -1.62 32.99 15.28
C ARG A 801 -1.87 33.18 13.79
N LEU A 802 -2.75 34.12 13.44
CA LEU A 802 -3.08 34.43 12.06
C LEU A 802 -1.89 35.02 11.31
N THR A 803 -1.15 35.94 11.92
CA THR A 803 0.07 36.51 11.32
C THR A 803 1.11 35.44 11.05
N ALA A 804 1.35 34.54 12.01
CA ALA A 804 2.26 33.42 11.84
C ALA A 804 1.78 32.44 10.75
N ALA A 805 0.47 32.17 10.69
CA ALA A 805 -0.11 31.28 9.68
C ALA A 805 -0.04 31.88 8.26
N CYS A 806 -0.29 33.18 8.10
CA CYS A 806 -0.12 33.88 6.82
C CYS A 806 1.33 33.83 6.33
N GLN A 807 2.31 34.09 7.21
CA GLN A 807 3.73 33.99 6.86
C GLN A 807 4.13 32.57 6.42
N LEU A 808 3.58 31.54 7.09
CA LEU A 808 3.81 30.14 6.69
C LEU A 808 3.20 29.84 5.32
N ILE A 809 1.99 30.31 5.02
CA ILE A 809 1.36 30.12 3.70
C ILE A 809 2.17 30.84 2.61
N GLU A 810 2.60 32.08 2.84
CA GLU A 810 3.42 32.83 1.89
C GLU A 810 4.77 32.14 1.63
N GLY A 811 5.43 31.63 2.67
CA GLY A 811 6.69 30.88 2.52
C GLY A 811 6.52 29.54 1.78
N LEU A 812 5.32 28.98 1.80
CA LEU A 812 4.97 27.71 1.15
C LEU A 812 4.38 27.88 -0.27
N GLU A 813 4.12 29.11 -0.70
CA GLU A 813 3.50 29.39 -2.01
C GLU A 813 4.40 28.97 -3.19
N SER A 814 5.72 29.15 -3.07
CA SER A 814 6.67 28.69 -4.10
C SER A 814 6.69 27.16 -4.22
N GLU A 815 6.62 26.45 -3.09
CA GLU A 815 6.51 24.99 -3.06
C GLU A 815 5.19 24.52 -3.66
N ARG A 816 4.08 25.23 -3.41
CA ARG A 816 2.77 24.92 -4.02
C ARG A 816 2.84 24.96 -5.54
N GLN A 817 3.43 26.02 -6.10
CA GLN A 817 3.59 26.17 -7.55
C GLN A 817 4.47 25.06 -8.12
N ARG A 818 5.59 24.77 -7.44
CA ARG A 818 6.51 23.70 -7.82
C ARG A 818 5.81 22.34 -7.82
N TRP A 819 5.14 21.96 -6.74
CA TRP A 819 4.43 20.68 -6.62
C TRP A 819 3.31 20.55 -7.67
N THR A 820 2.67 21.64 -8.04
CA THR A 820 1.67 21.65 -9.12
C THR A 820 2.30 21.33 -10.47
N VAL A 821 3.46 21.93 -10.79
CA VAL A 821 4.21 21.63 -12.02
C VAL A 821 4.78 20.20 -11.99
N ASP A 822 5.28 19.76 -10.85
CA ASP A 822 5.81 18.41 -10.66
C ASP A 822 4.69 17.36 -10.82
N LEU A 823 3.48 17.62 -10.31
CA LEU A 823 2.30 16.77 -10.50
C LEU A 823 1.91 16.65 -11.99
N GLN A 824 1.86 17.76 -12.72
CA GLN A 824 1.61 17.76 -14.17
C GLN A 824 2.69 16.98 -14.94
N THR A 825 3.95 17.13 -14.52
CA THR A 825 5.08 16.40 -15.09
C THR A 825 5.01 14.90 -14.78
N CYS A 826 4.55 14.51 -13.59
CA CYS A 826 4.29 13.11 -13.24
C CYS A 826 3.21 12.51 -14.14
N GLY A 827 2.14 13.25 -14.43
CA GLY A 827 1.10 12.84 -15.38
C GLY A 827 1.64 12.54 -16.78
N LYS A 828 2.43 13.46 -17.36
CA LYS A 828 3.09 13.25 -18.66
C LYS A 828 4.07 12.08 -18.64
N LYS A 829 4.93 12.00 -17.62
CA LYS A 829 5.87 10.89 -17.46
C LYS A 829 5.16 9.55 -17.38
N ARG A 830 4.00 9.49 -16.72
CA ARG A 830 3.17 8.28 -16.59
C ARG A 830 2.65 7.78 -17.94
N GLU A 831 2.34 8.68 -18.86
CA GLU A 831 1.97 8.35 -20.25
C GLU A 831 3.20 7.87 -21.04
N ASP A 832 4.30 8.63 -20.99
CA ASP A 832 5.56 8.31 -21.70
C ASP A 832 6.20 6.98 -21.24
N LEU A 833 5.91 6.52 -20.03
CA LEU A 833 6.41 5.24 -19.52
C LEU A 833 6.04 4.05 -20.43
N ILE A 834 4.95 4.14 -21.18
CA ILE A 834 4.49 3.05 -22.06
C ILE A 834 5.56 2.74 -23.11
N GLY A 835 6.04 3.75 -23.84
CA GLY A 835 7.12 3.60 -24.83
C GLY A 835 8.50 3.43 -24.20
N ASN A 836 8.79 4.16 -23.11
CA ASN A 836 10.08 4.06 -22.43
C ASN A 836 10.35 2.63 -21.90
N CYS A 837 9.35 2.01 -21.26
CA CYS A 837 9.46 0.65 -20.75
C CYS A 837 9.54 -0.40 -21.86
N LEU A 838 8.98 -0.14 -23.05
CA LEU A 838 9.11 -1.05 -24.21
C LEU A 838 10.57 -1.17 -24.64
N VAL A 839 11.22 -0.03 -24.91
CA VAL A 839 12.63 0.00 -25.31
C VAL A 839 13.53 -0.51 -24.19
N GLY A 840 13.26 -0.10 -22.94
CA GLY A 840 14.01 -0.59 -21.76
C GLY A 840 13.85 -2.10 -21.54
N GLY A 841 12.67 -2.65 -21.77
CA GLY A 841 12.42 -4.09 -21.70
C GLY A 841 13.16 -4.86 -22.79
N ALA A 842 13.15 -4.36 -24.03
CA ALA A 842 13.86 -4.98 -25.15
C ALA A 842 15.37 -4.98 -24.91
N PHE A 843 15.90 -3.88 -24.36
CA PHE A 843 17.29 -3.77 -23.93
C PHE A 843 17.64 -4.83 -22.87
N LEU A 844 16.85 -4.94 -21.79
CA LEU A 844 17.12 -5.89 -20.71
C LEU A 844 17.02 -7.36 -21.16
N ALA A 845 16.22 -7.66 -22.17
CA ALA A 845 16.00 -9.03 -22.65
C ALA A 845 17.01 -9.47 -23.73
N TYR A 846 17.44 -8.57 -24.61
CA TYR A 846 18.23 -8.92 -25.80
C TYR A 846 19.62 -8.29 -25.84
N ALA A 847 19.82 -7.09 -25.28
CA ALA A 847 21.05 -6.33 -25.52
C ALA A 847 22.29 -6.86 -24.78
N GLY A 848 22.11 -7.74 -23.79
CA GLY A 848 23.19 -8.28 -22.96
C GLY A 848 24.40 -8.81 -23.75
N PRO A 849 24.21 -9.76 -24.69
CA PRO A 849 25.31 -10.40 -25.41
C PRO A 849 25.93 -9.53 -26.51
N PHE A 850 25.31 -8.42 -26.88
CA PHE A 850 25.79 -7.55 -27.97
C PHE A 850 26.83 -6.54 -27.46
N THR A 851 27.75 -6.13 -28.33
CA THR A 851 28.71 -5.05 -28.05
C THR A 851 28.04 -3.69 -28.09
N PHE A 852 28.71 -2.65 -27.54
CA PHE A 852 28.15 -1.30 -27.45
C PHE A 852 27.68 -0.72 -28.79
N GLU A 853 28.44 -0.93 -29.87
CA GLU A 853 28.07 -0.47 -31.22
C GLU A 853 26.72 -1.05 -31.68
N PHE A 854 26.51 -2.35 -31.49
CA PHE A 854 25.24 -3.01 -31.82
C PHE A 854 24.12 -2.52 -30.90
N ARG A 855 24.39 -2.32 -29.60
CA ARG A 855 23.39 -1.77 -28.67
C ARG A 855 22.94 -0.37 -29.08
N GLN A 856 23.86 0.47 -29.54
CA GLN A 856 23.54 1.82 -30.01
C GLN A 856 22.60 1.79 -31.22
N GLN A 857 22.88 0.92 -32.20
CA GLN A 857 22.04 0.73 -33.39
C GLN A 857 20.67 0.15 -33.03
N MET A 858 20.65 -0.91 -32.22
CA MET A 858 19.41 -1.59 -31.83
C MET A 858 18.48 -0.65 -31.04
N VAL A 859 19.00 -0.04 -29.98
CA VAL A 859 18.19 0.76 -29.05
C VAL A 859 17.82 2.11 -29.66
N TYR A 860 18.82 2.91 -30.06
CA TYR A 860 18.59 4.31 -30.38
C TYR A 860 18.24 4.54 -31.86
N GLU A 861 18.83 3.78 -32.79
CA GLU A 861 18.59 3.99 -34.23
C GLU A 861 17.35 3.25 -34.76
N GLN A 862 17.07 2.04 -34.24
CA GLN A 862 15.92 1.23 -34.65
C GLN A 862 14.75 1.30 -33.66
N TRP A 863 14.92 0.82 -32.43
CA TRP A 863 13.78 0.63 -31.50
C TRP A 863 13.14 1.94 -31.05
N THR A 864 13.92 2.93 -30.61
CA THR A 864 13.36 4.25 -30.25
C THR A 864 12.67 4.91 -31.43
N ARG A 865 13.24 4.81 -32.64
CA ARG A 865 12.65 5.37 -33.86
C ARG A 865 11.36 4.66 -34.26
N ASP A 866 11.26 3.34 -34.05
CA ASP A 866 10.04 2.58 -34.33
C ASP A 866 8.89 2.99 -33.39
N VAL A 867 9.18 3.17 -32.10
CA VAL A 867 8.22 3.70 -31.11
C VAL A 867 7.70 5.09 -31.51
N GLU A 868 8.61 5.98 -31.95
CA GLU A 868 8.24 7.32 -32.44
C GLU A 868 7.39 7.27 -33.72
N THR A 869 7.72 6.37 -34.65
CA THR A 869 7.01 6.20 -35.93
C THR A 869 5.59 5.65 -35.72
N ARG A 870 5.39 4.80 -34.70
CA ARG A 870 4.08 4.24 -34.32
C ARG A 870 3.26 5.17 -33.43
N HIS A 871 3.75 6.38 -33.15
CA HIS A 871 3.08 7.34 -32.27
C HIS A 871 2.78 6.82 -30.86
N ILE A 872 3.60 5.90 -30.35
CA ILE A 872 3.50 5.42 -28.97
C ILE A 872 4.10 6.50 -28.04
N PRO A 873 3.41 6.91 -26.95
CA PRO A 873 3.92 7.90 -26.01
C PRO A 873 5.29 7.50 -25.46
N CYS A 874 6.28 8.39 -25.63
CA CYS A 874 7.67 8.16 -25.27
C CYS A 874 8.33 9.51 -24.98
N THR A 875 9.32 9.54 -24.08
CA THR A 875 10.01 10.78 -23.73
C THR A 875 10.94 11.20 -24.86
N GLY A 876 10.84 12.48 -25.29
CA GLY A 876 11.75 13.04 -26.30
C GLY A 876 13.21 13.01 -25.83
N ASN A 877 14.12 12.51 -26.69
CA ASN A 877 15.52 12.17 -26.37
C ASN A 877 15.66 11.11 -25.26
N PHE A 878 15.08 9.94 -25.50
CA PHE A 878 15.15 8.78 -24.61
C PHE A 878 16.59 8.41 -24.21
N LYS A 879 16.82 8.23 -22.90
CA LYS A 879 18.06 7.69 -22.34
C LYS A 879 17.74 6.50 -21.45
N LEU A 880 18.39 5.36 -21.69
CA LEU A 880 18.20 4.13 -20.90
C LEU A 880 18.50 4.33 -19.42
N GLU A 881 19.58 5.05 -19.12
CA GLU A 881 20.07 5.29 -17.75
C GLU A 881 19.04 6.07 -16.91
N ALA A 882 18.32 7.00 -17.52
CA ALA A 882 17.30 7.80 -16.82
C ALA A 882 16.06 6.99 -16.44
N LEU A 883 15.79 5.88 -17.14
CA LEU A 883 14.66 5.00 -16.87
C LEU A 883 15.00 3.94 -15.82
N LEU A 884 16.12 3.26 -16.01
CA LEU A 884 16.46 2.02 -15.27
C LEU A 884 17.33 2.27 -14.02
N THR A 885 17.97 3.43 -13.93
CA THR A 885 18.87 3.82 -12.83
C THR A 885 18.55 5.22 -12.31
N SER A 886 19.25 5.62 -11.25
CA SER A 886 19.29 6.99 -10.76
C SER A 886 20.73 7.49 -10.64
N ASP A 887 20.92 8.81 -10.68
CA ASP A 887 22.25 9.42 -10.54
C ASP A 887 22.93 9.02 -9.21
N ALA A 888 22.15 8.77 -8.16
CA ALA A 888 22.64 8.27 -6.88
C ALA A 888 23.18 6.83 -6.98
N GLU A 889 22.48 5.94 -7.69
CA GLU A 889 22.93 4.57 -7.93
C GLU A 889 24.21 4.56 -8.79
N VAL A 890 24.28 5.40 -9.84
CA VAL A 890 25.48 5.52 -10.69
C VAL A 890 26.67 6.05 -9.90
N ALA A 891 26.47 7.06 -9.05
CA ALA A 891 27.52 7.57 -8.17
C ALA A 891 28.02 6.51 -7.18
N GLN A 892 27.12 5.67 -6.67
CA GLN A 892 27.46 4.54 -5.82
C GLN A 892 28.32 3.51 -6.57
N TRP A 893 27.91 3.10 -7.78
CA TRP A 893 28.68 2.14 -8.59
C TRP A 893 30.07 2.66 -8.93
N ASN A 894 30.19 3.95 -9.23
CA ASN A 894 31.47 4.60 -9.46
C ASN A 894 32.36 4.56 -8.20
N GLY A 895 31.79 4.76 -7.02
CA GLY A 895 32.49 4.61 -5.74
C GLY A 895 32.95 3.18 -5.45
N GLU A 896 32.21 2.19 -5.94
CA GLU A 896 32.52 0.75 -5.79
C GLU A 896 33.57 0.27 -6.82
N GLY A 897 33.86 1.07 -7.84
CA GLY A 897 34.91 0.81 -8.83
C GLY A 897 34.41 0.42 -10.22
N LEU A 898 33.12 0.60 -10.52
CA LEU A 898 32.61 0.55 -11.89
C LEU A 898 33.03 1.83 -12.63
N PRO A 899 33.53 1.77 -13.87
CA PRO A 899 33.81 2.96 -14.65
C PRO A 899 32.52 3.74 -14.99
N GLY A 900 32.63 5.07 -15.11
CA GLY A 900 31.49 5.97 -15.35
C GLY A 900 31.14 6.21 -16.82
N ASP A 901 31.62 5.37 -17.74
CA ASP A 901 31.24 5.42 -19.15
C ASP A 901 29.89 4.74 -19.41
N GLU A 902 29.21 5.13 -20.51
CA GLU A 902 27.86 4.64 -20.84
C GLU A 902 27.82 3.10 -21.00
N MET A 903 28.88 2.48 -21.54
CA MET A 903 28.93 1.02 -21.70
C MET A 903 29.00 0.31 -20.33
N SER A 904 29.84 0.80 -19.42
CA SER A 904 29.93 0.28 -18.05
C SER A 904 28.63 0.47 -17.27
N ILE A 905 27.96 1.62 -17.39
CA ILE A 905 26.65 1.87 -16.75
C ILE A 905 25.60 0.91 -17.31
N GLN A 906 25.53 0.74 -18.64
CA GLN A 906 24.64 -0.23 -19.29
C GLN A 906 24.89 -1.66 -18.82
N ASN A 907 26.16 -2.06 -18.64
CA ASN A 907 26.52 -3.37 -18.09
C ASN A 907 26.11 -3.50 -16.61
N GLY A 908 26.24 -2.43 -15.82
CA GLY A 908 25.75 -2.36 -14.44
C GLY A 908 24.22 -2.53 -14.35
N ILE A 909 23.48 -1.90 -15.27
CA ILE A 909 22.03 -2.06 -15.42
C ILE A 909 21.67 -3.51 -15.74
N LEU A 910 22.29 -4.09 -16.77
CA LEU A 910 22.06 -5.47 -17.18
C LEU A 910 22.44 -6.46 -16.07
N THR A 911 23.43 -6.14 -15.23
CA THR A 911 23.82 -6.99 -14.10
C THR A 911 22.80 -6.95 -12.96
N SER A 912 22.18 -5.79 -12.73
CA SER A 912 21.33 -5.55 -11.54
C SER A 912 19.84 -5.73 -11.81
N ARG A 913 19.39 -5.50 -13.05
CA ARG A 913 17.96 -5.40 -13.42
C ARG A 913 17.51 -6.47 -14.42
N SER A 914 18.40 -7.32 -14.93
CA SER A 914 18.01 -8.39 -15.85
C SER A 914 17.15 -9.45 -15.15
N ALA A 915 16.16 -9.99 -15.87
CA ALA A 915 15.28 -11.03 -15.34
C ALA A 915 16.01 -12.37 -15.15
N ARG A 916 17.04 -12.63 -15.96
CA ARG A 916 17.88 -13.83 -15.90
C ARG A 916 19.22 -13.47 -15.27
N TRP A 917 19.82 -14.41 -14.55
CA TRP A 917 21.13 -14.17 -13.95
C TRP A 917 22.19 -13.97 -15.03
N PRO A 918 22.89 -12.84 -15.06
CA PRO A 918 23.80 -12.60 -16.15
C PRO A 918 25.10 -13.38 -15.98
N LEU A 919 25.60 -13.97 -17.08
CA LEU A 919 26.95 -14.51 -17.17
C LEU A 919 27.89 -13.38 -17.58
N CYS A 920 28.66 -12.87 -16.62
CA CYS A 920 29.64 -11.82 -16.90
C CYS A 920 30.89 -12.42 -17.56
N ILE A 921 31.16 -12.01 -18.80
CA ILE A 921 32.40 -12.33 -19.53
C ILE A 921 33.34 -11.14 -19.34
N ASP A 922 34.27 -11.31 -18.40
CA ASP A 922 35.12 -10.23 -17.92
C ASP A 922 36.59 -10.67 -17.84
N PRO A 923 37.36 -10.56 -18.95
CA PRO A 923 38.77 -10.90 -18.96
C PRO A 923 39.64 -9.94 -18.11
N GLN A 924 39.10 -8.77 -17.73
CA GLN A 924 39.83 -7.74 -16.97
C GLN A 924 39.51 -7.78 -15.47
N MET A 925 38.59 -8.65 -15.03
CA MET A 925 38.07 -8.77 -13.66
C MET A 925 37.46 -7.48 -13.07
N GLN A 926 37.14 -6.48 -13.90
CA GLN A 926 36.56 -5.22 -13.42
C GLN A 926 35.14 -5.41 -12.87
N ALA A 927 34.27 -6.08 -13.62
CA ALA A 927 32.90 -6.38 -13.22
C ALA A 927 32.88 -7.36 -12.03
N VAL A 928 33.77 -8.35 -12.02
CA VAL A 928 33.91 -9.27 -10.88
C VAL A 928 34.28 -8.53 -9.60
N ASN A 929 35.26 -7.63 -9.66
CA ASN A 929 35.70 -6.84 -8.51
C ASN A 929 34.61 -5.87 -8.03
N TRP A 930 33.87 -5.26 -8.97
CA TRP A 930 32.72 -4.42 -8.65
C TRP A 930 31.64 -5.23 -7.92
N ILE A 931 31.25 -6.40 -8.42
CA ILE A 931 30.25 -7.28 -7.78
C ILE A 931 30.67 -7.67 -6.36
N LYS A 932 31.95 -8.01 -6.17
CA LYS A 932 32.50 -8.37 -4.85
C LYS A 932 32.31 -7.25 -3.83
N ARG A 933 32.63 -6.01 -4.21
CA ARG A 933 32.49 -4.83 -3.33
C ARG A 933 31.02 -4.47 -3.11
N HIS A 934 30.20 -4.52 -4.15
CA HIS A 934 28.79 -4.18 -4.09
C HIS A 934 28.00 -5.12 -3.16
N GLU A 935 28.34 -6.42 -3.14
CA GLU A 935 27.65 -7.43 -2.33
C GLU A 935 28.40 -7.83 -1.04
N GLU A 936 29.52 -7.17 -0.72
CA GLU A 936 30.35 -7.49 0.46
C GLU A 936 29.55 -7.36 1.77
N ALA A 937 28.81 -6.25 1.92
CA ALA A 937 27.95 -5.99 3.08
C ALA A 937 26.82 -7.01 3.25
N ASN A 938 26.45 -7.73 2.18
CA ASN A 938 25.35 -8.69 2.17
C ASN A 938 25.82 -10.14 2.42
N GLY A 939 27.12 -10.34 2.66
CA GLY A 939 27.69 -11.65 2.99
C GLY A 939 27.84 -12.57 1.78
N LEU A 940 28.38 -12.04 0.68
CA LEU A 940 28.65 -12.76 -0.57
C LEU A 940 29.46 -14.05 -0.35
N VAL A 941 28.94 -15.16 -0.86
CA VAL A 941 29.64 -16.46 -0.88
C VAL A 941 30.22 -16.69 -2.28
N ILE A 942 31.51 -16.99 -2.36
CA ILE A 942 32.23 -17.20 -3.63
C ILE A 942 32.70 -18.65 -3.71
N LYS A 943 32.37 -19.36 -4.79
CA LYS A 943 32.78 -20.75 -5.05
C LYS A 943 33.00 -21.03 -6.53
N SER A 944 33.76 -22.08 -6.83
CA SER A 944 33.86 -22.65 -8.17
C SER A 944 33.08 -23.98 -8.26
N PHE A 945 32.76 -24.44 -9.48
CA PHE A 945 32.17 -25.76 -9.72
C PHE A 945 33.09 -26.92 -9.31
N SER A 946 34.40 -26.67 -9.19
CA SER A 946 35.37 -27.64 -8.68
C SER A 946 35.27 -27.86 -7.16
N ASP A 947 34.62 -26.95 -6.42
CA ASP A 947 34.48 -27.03 -4.96
C ASP A 947 33.23 -27.82 -4.54
N ASP A 948 33.13 -28.20 -3.26
CA ASP A 948 31.86 -28.71 -2.68
C ASP A 948 30.86 -27.56 -2.49
N TYR A 949 30.33 -27.02 -3.59
CA TYR A 949 29.53 -25.79 -3.62
C TYR A 949 28.07 -25.99 -3.19
N LEU A 950 27.49 -27.19 -3.37
CA LEU A 950 26.05 -27.44 -3.15
C LEU A 950 25.59 -27.13 -1.73
N LYS A 951 26.33 -27.56 -0.71
CA LYS A 951 25.98 -27.25 0.69
C LYS A 951 25.99 -25.75 0.95
N PHE A 952 26.97 -25.04 0.41
CA PHE A 952 27.05 -23.58 0.54
C PHE A 952 25.96 -22.88 -0.26
N LEU A 953 25.57 -23.44 -1.41
CA LEU A 953 24.47 -22.95 -2.22
C LEU A 953 23.14 -23.15 -1.51
N GLU A 954 22.88 -24.32 -0.94
CA GLU A 954 21.69 -24.60 -0.10
C GLU A 954 21.61 -23.64 1.09
N LEU A 955 22.72 -23.44 1.81
CA LEU A 955 22.79 -22.47 2.91
C LEU A 955 22.58 -21.04 2.41
N ALA A 956 23.18 -20.66 1.29
CA ALA A 956 22.99 -19.33 0.71
C ALA A 956 21.53 -19.10 0.31
N ILE A 957 20.86 -20.10 -0.25
CA ILE A 957 19.43 -20.05 -0.60
C ILE A 957 18.56 -19.97 0.65
N GLN A 958 18.84 -20.78 1.68
CA GLN A 958 18.08 -20.78 2.95
C GLN A 958 18.19 -19.46 3.71
N TYR A 959 19.37 -18.83 3.71
CA TYR A 959 19.65 -17.57 4.39
C TYR A 959 19.54 -16.33 3.48
N GLY A 960 19.23 -16.52 2.20
CA GLY A 960 19.15 -15.44 1.20
C GLY A 960 20.45 -14.66 0.98
N LYS A 961 21.60 -15.32 1.07
CA LYS A 961 22.90 -14.69 0.82
C LYS A 961 23.22 -14.66 -0.68
N PRO A 962 23.85 -13.59 -1.17
CA PRO A 962 24.36 -13.57 -2.54
C PRO A 962 25.39 -14.68 -2.76
N PHE A 963 25.34 -15.33 -3.92
CA PHE A 963 26.26 -16.42 -4.28
C PHE A 963 26.89 -16.13 -5.64
N LEU A 964 28.22 -16.14 -5.73
CA LEU A 964 28.98 -15.92 -6.95
C LEU A 964 29.73 -17.18 -7.35
N PHE A 965 29.43 -17.69 -8.54
CA PHE A 965 30.27 -18.68 -9.21
C PHE A 965 31.42 -17.99 -9.92
N GLU A 966 32.66 -18.34 -9.60
CA GLU A 966 33.87 -17.89 -10.30
C GLU A 966 34.43 -19.00 -11.19
N ASN A 967 35.17 -18.62 -12.24
CA ASN A 967 35.88 -19.54 -13.13
C ASN A 967 34.97 -20.55 -13.82
N VAL A 968 33.81 -20.10 -14.24
CA VAL A 968 32.91 -20.91 -15.06
C VAL A 968 33.54 -21.10 -16.44
N GLU A 969 34.02 -22.31 -16.73
CA GLU A 969 34.61 -22.69 -18.02
C GLU A 969 33.53 -23.09 -19.04
N HIS A 970 33.65 -24.28 -19.66
CA HIS A 970 32.79 -24.71 -20.76
C HIS A 970 31.49 -25.35 -20.28
N ASP A 971 31.53 -26.17 -19.22
CA ASP A 971 30.38 -26.95 -18.74
C ASP A 971 29.76 -26.38 -17.47
N LEU A 972 28.43 -26.21 -17.48
CA LEU A 972 27.64 -25.93 -16.28
C LEU A 972 27.18 -27.26 -15.68
N ASP A 973 27.28 -27.38 -14.35
CA ASP A 973 26.76 -28.54 -13.62
C ASP A 973 25.22 -28.57 -13.71
N PRO A 974 24.59 -29.63 -14.27
CA PRO A 974 23.14 -29.71 -14.46
C PRO A 974 22.30 -29.49 -13.20
N LEU A 975 22.89 -29.67 -12.01
CA LEU A 975 22.18 -29.48 -10.74
C LEU A 975 21.72 -28.04 -10.47
N ILE A 976 22.35 -27.06 -11.12
CA ILE A 976 21.95 -25.66 -10.96
C ILE A 976 20.82 -25.28 -11.92
N ASP A 977 20.49 -26.12 -12.91
CA ASP A 977 19.47 -25.81 -13.92
C ASP A 977 18.10 -25.46 -13.29
N PRO A 978 17.59 -26.18 -12.27
CA PRO A 978 16.33 -25.79 -11.60
C PRO A 978 16.40 -24.40 -10.98
N LEU A 979 17.57 -24.02 -10.44
CA LEU A 979 17.80 -22.69 -9.90
C LEU A 979 17.77 -21.67 -11.04
N LEU A 980 18.57 -21.87 -12.09
CA LEU A 980 18.70 -20.97 -13.25
C LEU A 980 17.38 -20.78 -14.01
N GLU A 981 16.57 -21.83 -14.13
CA GLU A 981 15.25 -21.80 -14.76
C GLU A 981 14.16 -21.19 -13.85
N LYS A 982 14.48 -20.89 -12.59
CA LYS A 982 13.52 -20.42 -11.57
C LYS A 982 12.29 -21.34 -11.47
N ALA A 983 12.54 -22.65 -11.42
CA ALA A 983 11.52 -23.69 -11.38
C ALA A 983 10.86 -23.82 -9.99
N TRP A 984 10.31 -22.71 -9.48
CA TRP A 984 9.64 -22.65 -8.18
C TRP A 984 8.34 -23.45 -8.19
N THR A 985 8.14 -24.30 -7.19
CA THR A 985 6.87 -24.98 -6.95
C THR A 985 6.12 -24.28 -5.81
N LYS A 986 4.86 -23.91 -6.05
CA LYS A 986 4.03 -23.28 -5.00
C LYS A 986 3.45 -24.37 -4.10
N GLY A 987 3.94 -24.44 -2.86
CA GLY A 987 3.25 -25.13 -1.77
C GLY A 987 2.16 -24.26 -1.16
N ASN A 988 1.36 -24.81 -0.23
CA ASN A 988 0.19 -24.14 0.38
C ASN A 988 0.48 -22.80 1.11
N SER A 989 1.75 -22.42 1.29
CA SER A 989 2.15 -21.10 1.83
C SER A 989 3.59 -20.66 1.50
N GLN A 990 4.43 -21.53 0.94
CA GLN A 990 5.85 -21.26 0.63
C GLN A 990 6.21 -21.79 -0.76
N GLU A 991 7.10 -21.08 -1.46
CA GLU A 991 7.65 -21.51 -2.75
C GLU A 991 8.90 -22.36 -2.51
N THR A 992 8.87 -23.62 -2.90
CA THR A 992 10.01 -24.53 -2.73
C THR A 992 10.74 -24.71 -4.04
N LEU A 993 12.06 -24.91 -3.95
CA LEU A 993 12.89 -25.24 -5.08
C LEU A 993 13.51 -26.61 -4.82
N LEU A 994 13.31 -27.55 -5.74
CA LEU A 994 13.88 -28.87 -5.60
C LEU A 994 15.29 -28.87 -6.20
N LEU A 995 16.31 -28.88 -5.35
CA LEU A 995 17.71 -29.05 -5.75
C LEU A 995 18.13 -30.50 -5.49
N GLY A 996 18.25 -31.30 -6.55
CA GLY A 996 18.56 -32.73 -6.44
C GLY A 996 17.46 -33.54 -5.72
N LYS A 997 17.83 -34.57 -4.94
CA LYS A 997 16.89 -35.43 -4.20
C LYS A 997 16.38 -34.82 -2.89
N THR A 998 17.03 -33.76 -2.39
CA THR A 998 16.68 -33.07 -1.15
C THR A 998 15.95 -31.78 -1.46
N GLY A 999 14.62 -31.76 -1.28
CA GLY A 999 13.82 -30.55 -1.43
C GLY A 999 14.30 -29.47 -0.47
N THR A 1000 14.88 -28.39 -0.98
CA THR A 1000 15.28 -27.24 -0.17
C THR A 1000 14.10 -26.27 -0.09
N VAL A 1001 13.60 -26.02 1.12
CA VAL A 1001 12.50 -25.09 1.35
C VAL A 1001 13.06 -23.67 1.34
N VAL A 1002 12.47 -22.77 0.55
CA VAL A 1002 12.92 -21.38 0.40
C VAL A 1002 11.76 -20.44 0.70
N ASN A 1003 12.05 -19.27 1.26
CA ASN A 1003 11.09 -18.16 1.32
C ASN A 1003 11.45 -17.13 0.24
N ASN A 1004 10.46 -16.82 -0.61
CA ASN A 1004 10.57 -15.99 -1.82
C ASN A 1004 11.17 -14.58 -1.60
N GLY A 1005 11.22 -14.11 -0.35
CA GLY A 1005 11.65 -12.75 0.00
C GLY A 1005 13.16 -12.51 0.11
N GLN A 1006 14.00 -13.55 0.17
CA GLN A 1006 15.44 -13.36 0.50
C GLN A 1006 16.43 -13.86 -0.57
N CYS A 1007 16.03 -14.75 -1.50
CA CYS A 1007 16.96 -15.39 -2.44
C CYS A 1007 17.01 -14.68 -3.82
N GLN A 1008 17.21 -13.37 -3.87
CA GLN A 1008 17.22 -12.59 -5.13
C GLN A 1008 18.63 -12.36 -5.74
N ARG A 1009 19.72 -12.82 -5.11
CA ARG A 1009 21.07 -12.33 -5.44
C ARG A 1009 22.12 -13.40 -5.78
N THR A 1010 21.76 -14.47 -6.46
CA THR A 1010 22.77 -15.34 -7.09
C THR A 1010 23.35 -14.64 -8.32
N ARG A 1011 24.66 -14.54 -8.50
CA ARG A 1011 25.32 -13.96 -9.69
C ARG A 1011 26.34 -14.99 -10.22
N VAL A 1012 26.60 -15.02 -11.52
CA VAL A 1012 27.56 -15.97 -12.13
C VAL A 1012 28.59 -15.17 -12.92
N ALA A 1013 29.88 -15.34 -12.63
CA ALA A 1013 30.94 -14.63 -13.36
C ALA A 1013 32.05 -15.58 -13.83
N SER A 1014 32.49 -15.40 -15.08
CA SER A 1014 33.62 -16.14 -15.63
C SER A 1014 34.82 -15.20 -15.81
N GLN A 1015 36.01 -15.69 -15.46
CA GLN A 1015 37.28 -14.94 -15.53
C GLN A 1015 37.95 -14.98 -16.92
N SER A 1016 37.42 -15.73 -17.89
CA SER A 1016 38.03 -15.82 -19.22
C SER A 1016 36.99 -15.60 -20.31
N ALA A 1017 37.37 -14.84 -21.35
CA ALA A 1017 36.71 -14.94 -22.64
C ALA A 1017 37.24 -16.24 -23.29
N PRO A 1018 36.44 -17.31 -23.39
CA PRO A 1018 36.90 -18.47 -24.14
C PRO A 1018 37.09 -18.05 -25.59
N TYR A 1019 38.33 -18.01 -26.06
CA TYR A 1019 38.74 -17.72 -27.44
C TYR A 1019 38.16 -18.72 -28.49
N ARG A 1020 37.30 -19.65 -28.06
CA ARG A 1020 36.57 -20.63 -28.86
C ARG A 1020 35.08 -20.63 -28.48
N VAL A 1021 34.39 -19.53 -28.74
CA VAL A 1021 32.91 -19.49 -28.69
C VAL A 1021 32.30 -20.35 -29.82
N LEU A 1022 33.08 -20.68 -30.86
CA LEU A 1022 32.62 -21.45 -32.02
C LEU A 1022 32.17 -22.90 -31.72
N GLU A 1023 32.64 -23.52 -30.63
CA GLU A 1023 32.33 -24.94 -30.33
C GLU A 1023 31.61 -25.17 -28.99
N ALA A 1024 31.66 -24.25 -28.03
CA ALA A 1024 31.05 -24.45 -26.69
C ALA A 1024 29.68 -23.77 -26.51
N GLU A 1025 29.22 -23.00 -27.50
CA GLU A 1025 27.79 -22.73 -27.69
C GLU A 1025 27.06 -23.91 -28.37
N THR A 1026 27.83 -24.89 -28.84
CA THR A 1026 27.40 -26.02 -29.68
C THR A 1026 27.70 -27.41 -29.08
N GLU A 1027 28.54 -27.52 -28.06
CA GLU A 1027 28.84 -28.79 -27.37
C GLU A 1027 28.75 -28.63 -25.84
N THR A 1028 27.52 -28.45 -25.35
CA THR A 1028 26.90 -29.14 -24.20
C THR A 1028 25.64 -28.37 -23.81
N SER A 1029 24.47 -29.00 -24.05
CA SER A 1029 23.15 -28.57 -23.57
C SER A 1029 22.72 -27.14 -23.95
N THR A 1030 22.15 -27.03 -25.14
CA THR A 1030 21.62 -25.82 -25.77
C THR A 1030 20.33 -25.26 -25.11
N ASP A 1031 20.01 -25.67 -23.88
CA ASP A 1031 19.05 -25.02 -22.97
C ASP A 1031 19.78 -24.29 -21.81
N ARG A 1032 20.97 -24.74 -21.39
CA ARG A 1032 21.58 -24.38 -20.09
C ARG A 1032 22.22 -22.99 -20.04
N ARG A 1033 22.66 -22.44 -21.19
CA ARG A 1033 23.16 -21.05 -21.28
C ARG A 1033 22.08 -20.04 -21.65
N HIS A 1034 20.88 -20.50 -22.02
CA HIS A 1034 19.76 -19.58 -22.28
C HIS A 1034 19.19 -19.04 -20.97
N SER A 1035 19.26 -19.75 -19.85
CA SER A 1035 18.80 -19.27 -18.55
C SER A 1035 19.66 -18.14 -17.95
N CYS A 1036 20.81 -17.82 -18.54
CA CYS A 1036 21.68 -16.71 -18.14
C CYS A 1036 21.78 -15.62 -19.23
N THR A 1037 21.71 -14.34 -18.85
CA THR A 1037 21.96 -13.23 -19.77
C THR A 1037 23.48 -13.10 -19.99
N THR A 1038 24.04 -13.52 -21.11
CA THR A 1038 25.47 -13.29 -21.36
C THR A 1038 25.76 -11.80 -21.43
N LEU A 1039 26.73 -11.33 -20.65
CA LEU A 1039 27.08 -9.92 -20.50
C LEU A 1039 28.56 -9.76 -20.87
N HIS A 1040 28.84 -9.05 -21.96
CA HIS A 1040 30.22 -8.74 -22.34
C HIS A 1040 30.70 -7.47 -21.64
N CYS A 1041 31.62 -7.64 -20.68
CA CYS A 1041 32.19 -6.53 -19.91
C CYS A 1041 33.44 -5.92 -20.56
N ALA A 1042 33.92 -6.44 -21.69
CA ALA A 1042 35.00 -5.83 -22.46
C ALA A 1042 35.04 -6.32 -23.92
N THR A 1043 34.78 -5.43 -24.86
CA THR A 1043 35.63 -5.16 -26.05
C THR A 1043 35.23 -3.81 -26.62
#